data_AF-A0A429X2T5-F1
#
_entry.id   AF-A0A429X2T5-F1
#
_cell.length_a   1.000
_cell.length_b   1.000
_cell.length_c   1.000
_cell.angle_alpha   90.00
_cell.angle_beta   90.00
_cell.angle_gamma   90.00
#
_symmetry.space_group_name_H-M   'P 1'
#
loop_
_entity.id
_entity.type
_entity.pdbx_description
1 polymer ?
#
loop_
_entity_poly.entity_id
_entity_poly.type
_entity_poly.pdbx_seq_one_letter_code
_entity_poly.pdbx_strand_id
1 'polypeptide(L)'
;MADISNELIQIKSAIYGKDVRGSIHDGIDKINRETEKTTGIAKDTERRQTSLEQQFDEQIQNMTLDDPSSAELVAARTNTVTGETLTTIGRRLDEEYEKFSSEITNISGVTGKTPYDYLSLVSGLGTPDEDWTLAIQTLIDTGRLHRLPPGRYRVTEELKMRQNRSSLEGAGNTLVWDKSKDTVIFYDGPTDPNKTVLRVSGKPIGETSDIQLSNIHLKNIVLDGNQKAGYGLYTNYVTNDSTVENVTAVNCINHGVFIAKSWYASYRNIIAAFNLGCGITIGKGFEGWAGSDRQVNSVYFSNLRGFDNGKDLAFDMETNREWGYGIGLYDGYNLMLRGITCERNDGAGLVFNNKATGAGVQGSYFERNGQRDSGANGMDRAIIYVGNSGGGGHYLLDTFLVGEQSHERHQTIFLTGGRPRTELVIDRVSFGKLNAEWSDYKLHNAYFGMAAYIKGHAPKNTVIVDYGQDTLYVRSNGSDNNDGRSSSTAFATLQKAIEMAEYFERVTKINCAGLVSGEITLDLSKIRKELRIDGVGTAKVINASAHKGLEIKNNAFKVTIANFGEISRIIAENADLNILGSTLALKDNSATPCLNAIDSKINMKTVMVDGKGSSAPVKNGIRSNGSEIRMMDCNTSGLDNYFSIENNGIVMADRYMAGFNYIDFRDGSGHVIGGNKMITSAGAITFQ
;
A
#
# COMPACT_ATOMS: atom_id res chain seq x y z
N MET A 1 -23.01 -18.14 -56.45
CA MET A 1 -23.36 -16.82 -55.89
C MET A 1 -24.46 -17.03 -54.86
N ALA A 2 -24.51 -16.21 -53.81
CA ALA A 2 -25.61 -16.23 -52.84
C ALA A 2 -26.89 -15.71 -53.51
N ASP A 3 -28.02 -16.37 -53.28
CA ASP A 3 -29.33 -15.90 -53.71
C ASP A 3 -29.73 -14.71 -52.83
N ILE A 4 -29.64 -13.50 -53.39
CA ILE A 4 -29.92 -12.24 -52.68
C ILE A 4 -31.36 -11.75 -52.89
N SER A 5 -32.26 -12.64 -53.35
CA SER A 5 -33.65 -12.28 -53.64
C SER A 5 -34.38 -11.75 -52.41
N ASN A 6 -34.06 -12.27 -51.22
CA ASN A 6 -34.67 -11.85 -49.97
C ASN A 6 -34.23 -10.44 -49.56
N GLU A 7 -32.96 -10.11 -49.77
CA GLU A 7 -32.35 -8.82 -49.50
C GLU A 7 -32.90 -7.74 -50.45
N LEU A 8 -33.12 -8.08 -51.72
CA LEU A 8 -33.80 -7.22 -52.69
C LEU A 8 -35.24 -6.90 -52.27
N ILE A 9 -35.98 -7.89 -51.74
CA ILE A 9 -37.34 -7.69 -51.22
C ILE A 9 -37.34 -6.77 -49.99
N GLN A 10 -36.36 -6.90 -49.10
CA GLN A 10 -36.20 -6.00 -47.94
C GLN A 10 -35.92 -4.55 -48.36
N ILE A 11 -35.07 -4.34 -49.37
CA ILE A 11 -34.78 -3.00 -49.93
C ILE A 11 -36.04 -2.37 -50.55
N LYS A 12 -36.85 -3.17 -51.25
CA LYS A 12 -38.07 -2.70 -51.91
C LYS A 12 -39.20 -2.36 -50.92
N SER A 13 -39.30 -3.11 -49.82
CA SER A 13 -40.39 -3.02 -48.83
C SER A 13 -40.16 -2.04 -47.68
N ALA A 14 -38.95 -1.49 -47.55
CA ALA A 14 -38.62 -0.49 -46.52
C ALA A 14 -39.49 0.78 -46.62
N ILE A 15 -39.84 1.37 -45.46
CA ILE A 15 -40.89 2.42 -45.36
C ILE A 15 -40.43 3.77 -45.94
N TYR A 16 -39.17 4.18 -45.75
CA TYR A 16 -38.65 5.50 -46.16
C TYR A 16 -37.88 5.47 -47.49
N GLY A 17 -37.84 6.58 -48.23
CA GLY A 17 -36.97 6.76 -49.42
C GLY A 17 -37.36 6.00 -50.70
N LYS A 18 -38.64 6.06 -51.12
CA LYS A 18 -39.23 5.22 -52.18
C LYS A 18 -38.58 5.29 -53.55
N ASP A 19 -38.21 6.48 -54.00
CA ASP A 19 -37.71 6.64 -55.35
C ASP A 19 -36.23 6.22 -55.45
N VAL A 20 -35.43 6.59 -54.43
CA VAL A 20 -34.00 6.19 -54.35
C VAL A 20 -33.87 4.67 -54.21
N ARG A 21 -34.69 4.02 -53.38
CA ARG A 21 -34.64 2.55 -53.22
C ARG A 21 -35.14 1.79 -54.44
N GLY A 22 -36.08 2.36 -55.22
CA GLY A 22 -36.53 1.77 -56.48
C GLY A 22 -35.39 1.69 -57.48
N SER A 23 -34.64 2.80 -57.67
CA SER A 23 -33.46 2.80 -58.55
C SER A 23 -32.33 1.89 -58.06
N ILE A 24 -32.10 1.81 -56.75
CA ILE A 24 -31.10 0.90 -56.16
C ILE A 24 -31.52 -0.57 -56.36
N HIS A 25 -32.77 -0.91 -56.08
CA HIS A 25 -33.32 -2.24 -56.29
C HIS A 25 -33.16 -2.67 -57.76
N ASP A 26 -33.58 -1.83 -58.70
CA ASP A 26 -33.55 -2.18 -60.13
C ASP A 26 -32.11 -2.29 -60.66
N GLY A 27 -31.19 -1.45 -60.15
CA GLY A 27 -29.77 -1.56 -60.45
C GLY A 27 -29.16 -2.87 -59.95
N ILE A 28 -29.44 -3.25 -58.69
CA ILE A 28 -28.91 -4.49 -58.10
C ILE A 28 -29.56 -5.74 -58.73
N ASP A 29 -30.86 -5.73 -59.03
CA ASP A 29 -31.54 -6.84 -59.71
C ASP A 29 -30.94 -7.08 -61.12
N LYS A 30 -30.66 -6.00 -61.86
CA LYS A 30 -30.00 -6.11 -63.17
C LYS A 30 -28.60 -6.71 -63.05
N ILE A 31 -27.81 -6.28 -62.06
CA ILE A 31 -26.49 -6.84 -61.78
C ILE A 31 -26.61 -8.31 -61.39
N ASN A 32 -27.57 -8.67 -60.53
CA ASN A 32 -27.77 -10.05 -60.10
C ASN A 32 -28.07 -10.97 -61.28
N ARG A 33 -29.01 -10.58 -62.16
CA ARG A 33 -29.35 -11.36 -63.36
C ARG A 33 -28.18 -11.50 -64.34
N GLU A 34 -27.42 -10.43 -64.55
CA GLU A 34 -26.23 -10.48 -65.41
C GLU A 34 -25.14 -11.37 -64.81
N THR A 35 -25.04 -11.38 -63.48
CA THR A 35 -24.07 -12.22 -62.78
C THR A 35 -24.49 -13.68 -62.76
N GLU A 36 -25.78 -13.99 -62.60
CA GLU A 36 -26.33 -15.34 -62.75
C GLU A 36 -26.06 -15.88 -64.16
N LYS A 37 -26.31 -15.06 -65.20
CA LYS A 37 -26.00 -15.42 -66.58
C LYS A 37 -24.50 -15.68 -66.79
N THR A 38 -23.65 -14.81 -66.27
CA THR A 38 -22.18 -14.96 -66.36
C THR A 38 -21.71 -16.22 -65.63
N THR A 39 -22.28 -16.51 -64.45
CA THR A 39 -21.99 -17.73 -63.69
C THR A 39 -22.42 -18.99 -64.47
N GLY A 40 -23.57 -18.94 -65.15
CA GLY A 40 -24.02 -20.03 -66.02
C GLY A 40 -23.08 -20.28 -67.20
N ILE A 41 -22.61 -19.21 -67.85
CA ILE A 41 -21.64 -19.30 -68.95
C ILE A 41 -20.30 -19.86 -68.45
N ALA A 42 -19.83 -19.42 -67.28
CA ALA A 42 -18.58 -19.92 -66.69
C ALA A 42 -18.68 -21.43 -66.40
N LYS A 43 -19.78 -21.89 -65.78
CA LYS A 43 -20.01 -23.31 -65.51
C LYS A 43 -20.14 -24.15 -66.79
N ASP A 44 -20.81 -23.65 -67.83
CA ASP A 44 -20.89 -24.38 -69.10
C ASP A 44 -19.53 -24.39 -69.82
N THR A 45 -18.74 -23.33 -69.69
CA THR A 45 -17.37 -23.28 -70.23
C THR A 45 -16.47 -24.28 -69.51
N GLU A 46 -16.49 -24.31 -68.18
CA GLU A 46 -15.78 -25.29 -67.36
C GLU A 46 -16.17 -26.71 -67.76
N ARG A 47 -17.48 -27.00 -67.84
CA ARG A 47 -17.98 -28.31 -68.28
C ARG A 47 -17.49 -28.68 -69.69
N ARG A 48 -17.50 -27.74 -70.64
CA ARG A 48 -17.01 -27.97 -72.00
C ARG A 48 -15.50 -28.17 -72.04
N GLN A 49 -14.74 -27.46 -71.22
CA GLN A 49 -13.29 -27.64 -71.08
C GLN A 49 -12.97 -29.02 -70.51
N THR A 50 -13.61 -29.42 -69.41
CA THR A 50 -13.46 -30.78 -68.85
C THR A 50 -13.83 -31.85 -69.88
N SER A 51 -14.90 -31.66 -70.64
CA SER A 51 -15.29 -32.60 -71.70
C SER A 51 -14.28 -32.64 -72.85
N LEU A 52 -13.63 -31.52 -73.17
CA LEU A 52 -12.62 -31.44 -74.23
C LEU A 52 -11.31 -32.12 -73.77
N GLU A 53 -10.90 -31.88 -72.52
CA GLU A 53 -9.75 -32.54 -71.89
C GLU A 53 -9.96 -34.06 -71.87
N GLN A 54 -11.14 -34.52 -71.44
CA GLN A 54 -11.47 -35.94 -71.44
C GLN A 54 -11.45 -36.55 -72.86
N GLN A 55 -12.03 -35.87 -73.86
CA GLN A 55 -11.97 -36.32 -75.25
C GLN A 55 -10.54 -36.36 -75.80
N PHE A 56 -9.71 -35.40 -75.41
CA PHE A 56 -8.30 -35.36 -75.82
C PHE A 56 -7.50 -36.50 -75.19
N ASP A 57 -7.72 -36.79 -73.90
CA ASP A 57 -7.12 -37.92 -73.19
C ASP A 57 -7.58 -39.27 -73.78
N GLU A 58 -8.88 -39.42 -74.04
CA GLU A 58 -9.44 -40.59 -74.73
C GLU A 58 -8.90 -40.72 -76.16
N GLN A 59 -8.62 -39.62 -76.85
CA GLN A 59 -8.05 -39.65 -78.19
C GLN A 59 -6.55 -39.97 -78.18
N ILE A 60 -5.79 -39.52 -77.17
CA ILE A 60 -4.40 -39.98 -76.93
C ILE A 60 -4.40 -41.49 -76.65
N GLN A 61 -5.33 -41.97 -75.83
CA GLN A 61 -5.49 -43.39 -75.52
C GLN A 61 -5.87 -44.23 -76.76
N ASN A 62 -6.64 -43.65 -77.70
CA ASN A 62 -7.12 -44.34 -78.91
C ASN A 62 -6.30 -44.05 -80.19
N MET A 63 -5.31 -43.14 -80.15
CA MET A 63 -4.45 -42.85 -81.29
C MET A 63 -3.43 -43.98 -81.48
N THR A 64 -3.84 -44.93 -82.32
CA THR A 64 -3.10 -46.03 -82.98
C THR A 64 -2.70 -47.23 -82.13
N LEU A 65 -3.20 -48.40 -82.57
CA LEU A 65 -2.86 -49.76 -82.13
C LEU A 65 -1.36 -50.14 -82.28
N ASP A 66 -0.48 -49.21 -82.69
CA ASP A 66 0.92 -49.48 -82.99
C ASP A 66 1.93 -48.77 -82.06
N ASP A 67 1.63 -47.59 -81.47
CA ASP A 67 2.53 -46.95 -80.47
C ASP A 67 1.83 -45.84 -79.64
N PRO A 68 1.00 -46.19 -78.64
CA PRO A 68 0.36 -45.22 -77.74
C PRO A 68 1.37 -44.41 -76.90
N SER A 69 2.58 -44.93 -76.68
CA SER A 69 3.60 -44.27 -75.85
C SER A 69 4.15 -42.99 -76.49
N SER A 70 4.17 -42.89 -77.82
CA SER A 70 4.66 -41.71 -78.53
C SER A 70 3.76 -40.48 -78.37
N ALA A 71 2.43 -40.65 -78.35
CA ALA A 71 1.48 -39.54 -78.16
C ALA A 71 1.52 -39.04 -76.70
N GLU A 72 1.60 -39.95 -75.74
CA GLU A 72 1.74 -39.64 -74.31
C GLU A 72 3.07 -38.90 -74.03
N LEU A 73 4.18 -39.31 -74.65
CA LEU A 73 5.48 -38.63 -74.57
C LEU A 73 5.49 -37.22 -75.16
N VAL A 74 4.62 -36.91 -76.12
CA VAL A 74 4.47 -35.56 -76.69
C VAL A 74 3.57 -34.70 -75.81
N ALA A 75 2.45 -35.25 -75.31
CA ALA A 75 1.57 -34.56 -74.38
C ALA A 75 2.30 -34.22 -73.06
N ALA A 76 3.11 -35.12 -72.54
CA ALA A 76 3.91 -34.94 -71.33
C ALA A 76 4.98 -33.82 -71.45
N ARG A 77 5.21 -33.25 -72.64
CA ARG A 77 6.08 -32.08 -72.80
C ARG A 77 5.42 -30.77 -72.37
N THR A 78 4.10 -30.76 -72.26
CA THR A 78 3.32 -29.61 -71.85
C THR A 78 2.98 -29.71 -70.37
N ASN A 79 3.30 -28.67 -69.61
CA ASN A 79 2.82 -28.53 -68.25
C ASN A 79 1.35 -28.09 -68.29
N THR A 80 0.45 -28.93 -67.78
CA THR A 80 -1.01 -28.71 -67.83
C THR A 80 -1.49 -27.60 -66.89
N VAL A 81 -0.64 -27.14 -65.96
CA VAL A 81 -0.95 -26.06 -65.01
C VAL A 81 -0.50 -24.70 -65.55
N THR A 82 0.69 -24.63 -66.15
CA THR A 82 1.24 -23.37 -66.67
C THR A 82 0.98 -23.14 -68.16
N GLY A 83 0.63 -24.20 -68.90
CA GLY A 83 0.46 -24.19 -70.35
C GLY A 83 1.76 -24.15 -71.15
N GLU A 84 2.92 -24.24 -70.49
CA GLU A 84 4.24 -24.18 -71.14
C GLU A 84 4.60 -25.53 -71.78
N THR A 85 4.97 -25.53 -73.06
CA THR A 85 5.38 -26.73 -73.81
C THR A 85 6.86 -26.70 -74.14
N LEU A 86 7.57 -27.76 -73.77
CA LEU A 86 9.00 -27.91 -74.05
C LEU A 86 9.28 -28.85 -75.23
N THR A 87 10.48 -28.77 -75.80
CA THR A 87 10.83 -29.54 -77.00
C THR A 87 10.92 -31.04 -76.74
N THR A 88 11.28 -31.46 -75.53
CA THR A 88 11.37 -32.87 -75.09
C THR A 88 10.89 -33.02 -73.65
N ILE A 89 10.41 -34.21 -73.27
CA ILE A 89 9.97 -34.49 -71.89
C ILE A 89 11.15 -34.39 -70.91
N GLY A 90 12.35 -34.81 -71.32
CA GLY A 90 13.56 -34.73 -70.50
C GLY A 90 13.87 -33.29 -70.08
N ARG A 91 13.79 -32.33 -71.01
CA ARG A 91 13.99 -30.91 -70.68
C ARG A 91 12.98 -30.39 -69.67
N ARG A 92 11.72 -30.83 -69.77
CA ARG A 92 10.70 -30.46 -68.79
C ARG A 92 11.03 -30.99 -67.41
N LEU A 93 11.41 -32.26 -67.32
CA LEU A 93 11.80 -32.87 -66.06
C LEU A 93 13.05 -32.22 -65.47
N ASP A 94 14.04 -31.87 -66.30
CA ASP A 94 15.24 -31.17 -65.85
C ASP A 94 14.91 -29.75 -65.34
N GLU A 95 14.12 -28.97 -66.07
CA GLU A 95 13.74 -27.60 -65.67
C GLU A 95 12.83 -27.60 -64.42
N GLU A 96 11.88 -28.55 -64.31
CA GLU A 96 11.07 -28.72 -63.10
C GLU A 96 11.91 -29.22 -61.92
N TYR A 97 12.88 -30.12 -62.15
CA TYR A 97 13.81 -30.59 -61.13
C TYR A 97 14.76 -29.48 -60.67
N GLU A 98 15.25 -28.62 -61.55
CA GLU A 98 16.07 -27.45 -61.18
C GLU A 98 15.26 -26.43 -60.36
N LYS A 99 14.01 -26.16 -60.75
CA LYS A 99 13.09 -25.33 -59.94
C LYS A 99 12.83 -25.94 -58.57
N PHE A 100 12.47 -27.21 -58.52
CA PHE A 100 12.23 -27.92 -57.26
C PHE A 100 13.49 -28.02 -56.39
N SER A 101 14.65 -28.27 -57.00
CA SER A 101 15.93 -28.35 -56.30
C SER A 101 16.40 -26.99 -55.81
N SER A 102 16.14 -25.91 -56.54
CA SER A 102 16.45 -24.54 -56.09
C SER A 102 15.50 -24.09 -54.97
N GLU A 103 14.22 -24.45 -55.02
CA GLU A 103 13.28 -24.28 -53.90
C GLU A 103 13.73 -25.09 -52.68
N ILE A 104 14.12 -26.35 -52.85
CA ILE A 104 14.68 -27.19 -51.78
C ILE A 104 16.01 -26.62 -51.26
N THR A 105 16.85 -26.01 -52.11
CA THR A 105 18.13 -25.40 -51.69
C THR A 105 17.88 -24.13 -50.87
N ASN A 106 16.86 -23.35 -51.23
CA ASN A 106 16.39 -22.22 -50.41
C ASN A 106 15.82 -22.69 -49.07
N ILE A 107 15.14 -23.84 -49.04
CA ILE A 107 14.65 -24.48 -47.80
C ILE A 107 15.79 -25.14 -47.01
N SER A 108 16.80 -25.71 -47.66
CA SER A 108 17.93 -26.36 -46.99
C SER A 108 18.95 -25.35 -46.43
N GLY A 109 18.96 -24.12 -46.95
CA GLY A 109 19.57 -22.96 -46.29
C GLY A 109 18.92 -22.58 -44.94
N VAL A 110 17.78 -23.18 -44.60
CA VAL A 110 17.06 -23.04 -43.32
C VAL A 110 17.39 -24.21 -42.37
N THR A 111 17.71 -25.40 -42.90
CA THR A 111 18.07 -26.58 -42.08
C THR A 111 19.57 -26.61 -41.78
N GLY A 112 19.93 -26.34 -40.52
CA GLY A 112 21.32 -26.27 -40.06
C GLY A 112 21.73 -24.90 -39.52
N LYS A 113 20.89 -23.88 -39.75
CA LYS A 113 20.99 -22.60 -39.08
C LYS A 113 20.60 -22.74 -37.60
N THR A 114 21.52 -22.40 -36.72
CA THR A 114 21.22 -22.14 -35.32
C THR A 114 20.33 -20.90 -35.22
N PRO A 115 19.56 -20.71 -34.14
CA PRO A 115 18.84 -19.45 -33.92
C PRO A 115 19.73 -18.19 -33.99
N TYR A 116 21.05 -18.35 -33.77
CA TYR A 116 22.06 -17.30 -33.97
C TYR A 116 22.31 -16.95 -35.45
N ASP A 117 22.08 -17.87 -36.38
CA ASP A 117 22.21 -17.61 -37.82
C ASP A 117 21.01 -16.84 -38.39
N TYR A 118 19.96 -16.62 -37.60
CA TYR A 118 18.87 -15.68 -37.91
C TYR A 118 19.18 -14.26 -37.41
N LEU A 119 19.97 -14.14 -36.32
CA LEU A 119 20.47 -12.84 -35.86
C LEU A 119 21.43 -12.21 -36.91
N SER A 120 22.12 -13.02 -37.72
CA SER A 120 22.97 -12.55 -38.83
C SER A 120 22.23 -12.25 -40.14
N LEU A 121 20.92 -12.56 -40.24
CA LEU A 121 20.08 -12.23 -41.40
C LEU A 121 19.56 -10.79 -41.37
N VAL A 122 19.69 -10.09 -40.23
CA VAL A 122 19.33 -8.68 -40.06
C VAL A 122 20.60 -7.84 -40.14
N SER A 123 20.57 -6.80 -40.96
CA SER A 123 21.73 -5.96 -41.26
C SER A 123 21.95 -4.93 -40.16
N GLY A 124 22.62 -5.35 -39.08
CA GLY A 124 22.95 -4.47 -37.96
C GLY A 124 22.33 -4.96 -36.67
N LEU A 125 23.02 -5.90 -36.02
CA LEU A 125 22.63 -6.46 -34.73
C LEU A 125 22.32 -5.37 -33.69
N GLY A 126 21.10 -5.40 -33.16
CA GLY A 126 20.67 -4.50 -32.09
C GLY A 126 20.57 -3.03 -32.49
N THR A 127 20.30 -2.74 -33.77
CA THR A 127 19.97 -1.40 -34.25
C THR A 127 18.48 -1.10 -34.05
N PRO A 128 18.12 0.15 -33.72
CA PRO A 128 16.72 0.55 -33.52
C PRO A 128 15.94 0.72 -34.83
N ASP A 129 16.59 0.63 -35.99
CA ASP A 129 15.98 0.91 -37.30
C ASP A 129 15.21 -0.31 -37.86
N GLU A 130 15.59 -1.51 -37.45
CA GLU A 130 14.95 -2.76 -37.87
C GLU A 130 13.90 -3.22 -36.84
N ASP A 131 12.83 -3.88 -37.29
CA ASP A 131 11.85 -4.48 -36.37
C ASP A 131 12.26 -5.90 -35.98
N TRP A 132 12.62 -6.07 -34.70
CA TRP A 132 13.11 -7.32 -34.12
C TRP A 132 12.00 -8.19 -33.52
N THR A 133 10.73 -7.79 -33.63
CA THR A 133 9.59 -8.53 -33.04
C THR A 133 9.62 -10.01 -33.43
N LEU A 134 9.67 -10.34 -34.72
CA LEU A 134 9.62 -11.72 -35.19
C LEU A 134 10.86 -12.52 -34.75
N ALA A 135 12.04 -11.93 -34.85
CA ALA A 135 13.30 -12.59 -34.47
C ALA A 135 13.32 -12.94 -32.98
N ILE A 136 13.01 -11.98 -32.11
CA ILE A 136 13.00 -12.22 -30.65
C ILE A 136 11.87 -13.17 -30.25
N GLN A 137 10.68 -13.04 -30.85
CA GLN A 137 9.57 -13.97 -30.59
C GLN A 137 9.93 -15.41 -30.97
N THR A 138 10.59 -15.60 -32.12
CA THR A 138 11.07 -16.93 -32.55
C THR A 138 12.04 -17.53 -31.54
N LEU A 139 12.96 -16.73 -30.98
CA LEU A 139 13.87 -17.19 -29.93
C LEU A 139 13.09 -17.66 -28.70
N ILE A 140 12.15 -16.85 -28.21
CA ILE A 140 11.30 -17.20 -27.06
C ILE A 140 10.54 -18.51 -27.32
N ASP A 141 9.95 -18.67 -28.50
CA ASP A 141 9.10 -19.81 -28.86
C ASP A 141 9.85 -21.14 -28.95
N THR A 142 11.18 -21.13 -29.11
CA THR A 142 11.97 -22.37 -29.13
C THR A 142 12.11 -23.04 -27.75
N GLY A 143 11.81 -22.34 -26.65
CA GLY A 143 11.98 -22.86 -25.28
C GLY A 143 13.43 -23.15 -24.88
N ARG A 144 14.42 -22.55 -25.56
CA ARG A 144 15.85 -22.65 -25.21
C ARG A 144 16.36 -21.36 -24.57
N LEU A 145 17.50 -21.43 -23.91
CA LEU A 145 18.20 -20.24 -23.40
C LEU A 145 18.82 -19.47 -24.56
N HIS A 146 18.27 -18.28 -24.81
CA HIS A 146 18.81 -17.34 -25.79
C HIS A 146 19.37 -16.12 -25.09
N ARG A 147 20.60 -15.79 -25.45
CA ARG A 147 21.26 -14.56 -25.02
C ARG A 147 21.28 -13.56 -26.17
N LEU A 148 20.60 -12.44 -25.99
CA LEU A 148 20.70 -11.28 -26.85
C LEU A 148 21.97 -10.49 -26.48
N PRO A 149 22.76 -10.05 -27.48
CA PRO A 149 23.89 -9.16 -27.22
C PRO A 149 23.43 -7.78 -26.74
N PRO A 150 24.34 -6.94 -26.21
CA PRO A 150 24.05 -5.51 -26.00
C PRO A 150 23.51 -4.87 -27.28
N GLY A 151 22.55 -3.97 -27.15
CA GLY A 151 21.90 -3.32 -28.28
C GLY A 151 20.55 -2.74 -27.91
N ARG A 152 19.94 -2.03 -28.86
CA ARG A 152 18.61 -1.44 -28.70
C ARG A 152 17.68 -1.99 -29.78
N TYR A 153 16.87 -2.97 -29.39
CA TYR A 153 16.01 -3.76 -30.24
C TYR A 153 14.61 -3.15 -30.28
N ARG A 154 14.20 -2.67 -31.47
CA ARG A 154 12.84 -2.18 -31.68
C ARG A 154 11.88 -3.34 -31.84
N VAL A 155 10.73 -3.29 -31.18
CA VAL A 155 9.62 -4.23 -31.38
C VAL A 155 8.33 -3.46 -31.65
N THR A 156 7.56 -3.86 -32.66
CA THR A 156 6.28 -3.22 -33.00
C THR A 156 5.06 -3.93 -32.39
N GLU A 157 5.23 -5.17 -31.95
CA GLU A 157 4.23 -5.96 -31.22
C GLU A 157 4.75 -6.47 -29.87
N GLU A 158 3.79 -6.83 -29.00
CA GLU A 158 4.06 -7.48 -27.72
C GLU A 158 4.80 -8.82 -27.91
N LEU A 159 5.94 -8.96 -27.21
CA LEU A 159 6.64 -10.24 -27.08
C LEU A 159 5.94 -11.13 -26.04
N LYS A 160 5.78 -12.41 -26.37
CA LYS A 160 4.93 -13.35 -25.63
C LYS A 160 5.71 -14.58 -25.20
N MET A 161 5.86 -14.77 -23.91
CA MET A 161 6.39 -15.98 -23.28
C MET A 161 5.22 -16.79 -22.70
N ARG A 162 4.73 -17.76 -23.49
CA ARG A 162 3.47 -18.49 -23.22
C ARG A 162 3.65 -19.97 -22.88
N GLN A 163 4.88 -20.45 -22.87
CA GLN A 163 5.20 -21.87 -22.70
C GLN A 163 6.10 -22.08 -21.50
N ASN A 164 5.97 -23.25 -20.87
CA ASN A 164 6.89 -23.71 -19.84
C ASN A 164 8.32 -23.80 -20.40
N ARG A 165 9.32 -23.65 -19.52
CA ARG A 165 10.74 -23.78 -19.89
C ARG A 165 11.20 -22.75 -20.92
N SER A 166 10.56 -21.59 -20.96
CA SER A 166 10.97 -20.48 -21.82
C SER A 166 12.02 -19.63 -21.12
N SER A 167 12.97 -19.10 -21.90
CA SER A 167 14.01 -18.26 -21.33
C SER A 167 14.51 -17.20 -22.30
N LEU A 168 14.82 -16.03 -21.75
CA LEU A 168 15.39 -14.90 -22.48
C LEU A 168 16.42 -14.18 -21.59
N GLU A 169 17.62 -14.01 -22.11
CA GLU A 169 18.72 -13.34 -21.44
C GLU A 169 19.25 -12.20 -22.30
N GLY A 170 19.57 -11.07 -21.69
CA GLY A 170 20.32 -9.98 -22.31
C GLY A 170 21.71 -9.80 -21.71
N ALA A 171 22.27 -8.60 -21.87
CA ALA A 171 23.63 -8.25 -21.43
C ALA A 171 23.70 -7.37 -20.17
N GLY A 172 22.64 -6.65 -19.81
CA GLY A 172 22.63 -5.70 -18.69
C GLY A 172 21.27 -5.05 -18.45
N ASN A 173 21.08 -4.47 -17.27
CA ASN A 173 19.81 -3.88 -16.83
C ASN A 173 19.98 -2.54 -16.11
N THR A 174 21.00 -1.75 -16.42
CA THR A 174 21.28 -0.55 -15.63
C THR A 174 20.13 0.47 -15.69
N LEU A 175 19.92 1.22 -14.59
CA LEU A 175 18.88 2.25 -14.50
C LEU A 175 19.06 3.34 -15.57
N VAL A 176 20.31 3.76 -15.77
CA VAL A 176 20.76 4.64 -16.85
C VAL A 176 21.45 3.74 -17.86
N TRP A 177 20.65 3.15 -18.73
CA TRP A 177 21.11 2.15 -19.68
C TRP A 177 21.99 2.75 -20.77
N ASP A 178 22.90 1.92 -21.26
CA ASP A 178 23.85 2.23 -22.31
C ASP A 178 23.75 1.13 -23.36
N LYS A 179 23.35 1.47 -24.60
CA LYS A 179 23.17 0.51 -25.69
C LYS A 179 24.43 -0.32 -25.99
N SER A 180 25.62 0.13 -25.58
CA SER A 180 26.87 -0.61 -25.74
C SER A 180 27.10 -1.68 -24.66
N LYS A 181 26.33 -1.64 -23.55
CA LYS A 181 26.50 -2.51 -22.38
C LYS A 181 25.23 -3.29 -22.02
N ASP A 182 24.07 -2.72 -22.31
CA ASP A 182 22.76 -3.24 -21.95
C ASP A 182 22.00 -3.74 -23.18
N THR A 183 21.12 -4.72 -22.95
CA THR A 183 20.13 -5.16 -23.93
C THR A 183 18.83 -4.44 -23.65
N VAL A 184 18.46 -3.52 -24.54
CA VAL A 184 17.24 -2.71 -24.42
C VAL A 184 16.24 -3.17 -25.48
N ILE A 185 15.09 -3.68 -25.06
CA ILE A 185 13.96 -3.94 -25.95
C ILE A 185 12.98 -2.79 -25.76
N PHE A 186 12.69 -2.04 -26.83
CA PHE A 186 11.77 -0.91 -26.75
C PHE A 186 10.58 -1.09 -27.68
N TYR A 187 9.40 -0.72 -27.18
CA TYR A 187 8.15 -0.84 -27.93
C TYR A 187 7.94 0.39 -28.83
N ASP A 188 7.73 0.16 -30.11
CA ASP A 188 7.46 1.20 -31.11
C ASP A 188 6.17 0.93 -31.90
N GLY A 189 5.30 0.06 -31.38
CA GLY A 189 3.95 -0.13 -31.91
C GLY A 189 3.01 1.06 -31.63
N PRO A 190 1.70 0.90 -31.90
CA PRO A 190 0.69 1.89 -31.54
C PRO A 190 0.64 2.12 -30.02
N THR A 191 0.37 3.35 -29.59
CA THR A 191 0.11 3.64 -28.17
C THR A 191 -1.10 2.85 -27.68
N ASP A 192 -0.88 1.93 -26.73
CA ASP A 192 -1.93 1.08 -26.18
C ASP A 192 -1.63 0.76 -24.69
N PRO A 193 -2.45 1.28 -23.76
CA PRO A 193 -2.29 1.03 -22.32
C PRO A 193 -2.53 -0.43 -21.93
N ASN A 194 -3.04 -1.28 -22.83
CA ASN A 194 -3.25 -2.72 -22.60
C ASN A 194 -2.18 -3.61 -23.26
N LYS A 195 -1.14 -3.02 -23.84
CA LYS A 195 0.03 -3.75 -24.35
C LYS A 195 1.18 -3.74 -23.35
N THR A 196 2.03 -4.76 -23.46
CA THR A 196 3.30 -4.82 -22.75
C THR A 196 4.46 -4.97 -23.73
N VAL A 197 5.67 -4.56 -23.33
CA VAL A 197 6.88 -4.88 -24.09
C VAL A 197 7.09 -6.41 -24.07
N LEU A 198 7.07 -7.00 -22.86
CA LEU A 198 7.18 -8.45 -22.66
C LEU A 198 6.06 -8.97 -21.76
N ARG A 199 5.31 -9.95 -22.26
CA ARG A 199 4.27 -10.69 -21.55
C ARG A 199 4.74 -12.09 -21.19
N VAL A 200 4.75 -12.42 -19.91
CA VAL A 200 4.94 -13.77 -19.38
C VAL A 200 3.60 -14.26 -18.84
N SER A 201 2.70 -14.65 -19.76
CA SER A 201 1.33 -15.08 -19.45
C SER A 201 0.74 -15.82 -20.64
N GLY A 202 -0.10 -16.82 -20.38
CA GLY A 202 -0.91 -17.48 -21.42
C GLY A 202 -1.99 -16.57 -22.01
N LYS A 203 -2.48 -15.60 -21.25
CA LYS A 203 -3.60 -14.70 -21.62
C LYS A 203 -3.20 -13.22 -21.68
N PRO A 204 -3.87 -12.39 -22.50
CA PRO A 204 -3.63 -10.94 -22.57
C PRO A 204 -3.72 -10.25 -21.20
N ILE A 205 -3.25 -9.00 -21.15
CA ILE A 205 -3.42 -8.15 -19.96
C ILE A 205 -4.91 -7.99 -19.64
N GLY A 206 -5.27 -8.04 -18.36
CA GLY A 206 -6.65 -7.95 -17.89
C GLY A 206 -7.40 -9.29 -17.85
N GLU A 207 -6.91 -10.32 -18.53
CA GLU A 207 -7.48 -11.67 -18.50
C GLU A 207 -6.71 -12.58 -17.52
N THR A 208 -7.45 -13.47 -16.84
CA THR A 208 -6.86 -14.46 -15.93
C THR A 208 -6.25 -15.61 -16.73
N SER A 209 -4.95 -15.88 -16.53
CA SER A 209 -4.33 -17.06 -17.13
C SER A 209 -4.75 -18.31 -16.38
N ASP A 210 -5.15 -19.33 -17.14
CA ASP A 210 -5.37 -20.71 -16.74
C ASP A 210 -4.14 -21.59 -16.98
N ILE A 211 -3.20 -21.10 -17.78
CA ILE A 211 -1.94 -21.79 -18.09
C ILE A 211 -0.88 -21.42 -17.07
N GLN A 212 -0.42 -22.44 -16.34
CA GLN A 212 0.73 -22.36 -15.46
C GLN A 212 2.03 -22.26 -16.27
N LEU A 213 2.87 -21.26 -15.97
CA LEU A 213 4.18 -21.06 -16.59
C LEU A 213 5.29 -21.39 -15.59
N SER A 214 5.83 -22.61 -15.71
CA SER A 214 6.90 -23.17 -14.89
C SER A 214 8.26 -23.09 -15.58
N ASN A 215 9.33 -23.00 -14.79
CA ASN A 215 10.72 -22.96 -15.25
C ASN A 215 11.01 -21.82 -16.24
N ILE A 216 10.50 -20.62 -15.94
CA ILE A 216 10.72 -19.41 -16.72
C ILE A 216 12.00 -18.72 -16.28
N HIS A 217 12.89 -18.37 -17.21
CA HIS A 217 14.10 -17.62 -16.89
C HIS A 217 14.22 -16.33 -17.71
N LEU A 218 14.03 -15.18 -17.06
CA LEU A 218 14.20 -13.87 -17.67
C LEU A 218 15.33 -13.11 -16.97
N LYS A 219 16.34 -12.66 -17.71
CA LYS A 219 17.46 -11.94 -17.09
C LYS A 219 18.19 -10.89 -17.92
N ASN A 220 18.73 -9.88 -17.25
CA ASN A 220 19.67 -8.89 -17.79
C ASN A 220 19.11 -8.06 -18.96
N ILE A 221 17.89 -7.53 -18.82
CA ILE A 221 17.18 -6.81 -19.90
C ILE A 221 16.57 -5.51 -19.38
N VAL A 222 16.60 -4.49 -20.24
CA VAL A 222 15.80 -3.28 -20.10
C VAL A 222 14.59 -3.35 -21.04
N LEU A 223 13.40 -3.12 -20.50
CA LEU A 223 12.12 -3.10 -21.20
C LEU A 223 11.62 -1.66 -21.22
N ASP A 224 11.74 -1.00 -22.37
CA ASP A 224 11.36 0.40 -22.55
C ASP A 224 9.98 0.49 -23.22
N GLY A 225 8.97 0.88 -22.45
CA GLY A 225 7.61 1.07 -22.93
C GLY A 225 7.49 2.23 -23.92
N ASN A 226 8.51 3.10 -24.01
CA ASN A 226 8.60 4.23 -24.94
C ASN A 226 7.36 5.16 -24.90
N GLN A 227 6.72 5.25 -23.74
CA GLN A 227 5.44 5.94 -23.50
C GLN A 227 4.30 5.48 -24.42
N LYS A 228 4.41 4.27 -24.96
CA LYS A 228 3.47 3.66 -25.90
C LYS A 228 2.85 2.38 -25.35
N ALA A 229 3.64 1.54 -24.68
CA ALA A 229 3.12 0.36 -24.01
C ALA A 229 2.60 0.70 -22.60
N GLY A 230 1.48 0.09 -22.23
CA GLY A 230 0.95 0.08 -20.86
C GLY A 230 1.96 -0.44 -19.84
N TYR A 231 2.69 -1.49 -20.21
CA TYR A 231 3.51 -2.25 -19.30
C TYR A 231 4.90 -2.56 -19.88
N GLY A 232 5.92 -2.62 -19.03
CA GLY A 232 7.24 -3.09 -19.44
C GLY A 232 7.29 -4.61 -19.35
N LEU A 233 7.07 -5.12 -18.14
CA LEU A 233 6.93 -6.55 -17.85
C LEU A 233 5.56 -6.83 -17.25
N TYR A 234 4.82 -7.77 -17.83
CA TYR A 234 3.58 -8.32 -17.26
C TYR A 234 3.73 -9.81 -17.04
N THR A 235 3.56 -10.29 -15.80
CA THR A 235 3.57 -11.72 -15.47
C THR A 235 2.23 -12.15 -14.89
N ASN A 236 1.67 -13.24 -15.41
CA ASN A 236 0.49 -13.89 -14.84
C ASN A 236 0.66 -15.42 -14.89
N TYR A 237 0.48 -16.07 -13.74
CA TYR A 237 0.63 -17.52 -13.57
C TYR A 237 2.05 -18.06 -13.71
N VAL A 238 3.06 -17.24 -13.39
CA VAL A 238 4.48 -17.65 -13.32
C VAL A 238 4.76 -18.37 -12.01
N THR A 239 5.30 -19.57 -12.07
CA THR A 239 5.49 -20.41 -10.89
C THR A 239 6.62 -21.42 -11.04
N ASN A 240 6.87 -22.25 -10.02
CA ASN A 240 7.76 -23.41 -10.00
C ASN A 240 9.10 -23.22 -10.73
N ASP A 241 10.17 -23.02 -9.97
CA ASP A 241 11.55 -22.92 -10.48
C ASP A 241 11.77 -21.76 -11.47
N SER A 242 10.84 -20.79 -11.49
CA SER A 242 10.93 -19.60 -12.33
C SER A 242 11.75 -18.50 -11.65
N THR A 243 12.61 -17.84 -12.42
CA THR A 243 13.48 -16.75 -11.98
C THR A 243 13.40 -15.57 -12.94
N VAL A 244 13.07 -14.40 -12.39
CA VAL A 244 13.17 -13.11 -13.08
C VAL A 244 14.22 -12.27 -12.37
N GLU A 245 15.31 -11.93 -13.03
CA GLU A 245 16.46 -11.30 -12.38
C GLU A 245 17.07 -10.21 -13.22
N ASN A 246 17.48 -9.09 -12.63
CA ASN A 246 18.13 -7.99 -13.36
C ASN A 246 17.24 -7.51 -14.53
N VAL A 247 16.01 -7.09 -14.21
CA VAL A 247 15.07 -6.56 -15.21
C VAL A 247 14.70 -5.14 -14.84
N THR A 248 14.82 -4.24 -15.82
CA THR A 248 14.51 -2.83 -15.65
C THR A 248 13.40 -2.44 -16.61
N ALA A 249 12.30 -1.90 -16.10
CA ALA A 249 11.19 -1.41 -16.91
C ALA A 249 11.07 0.12 -16.83
N VAL A 250 11.01 0.79 -17.98
CA VAL A 250 10.99 2.25 -18.06
C VAL A 250 9.94 2.78 -19.02
N ASN A 251 9.53 4.05 -18.81
CA ASN A 251 8.68 4.81 -19.70
C ASN A 251 7.35 4.10 -20.07
N CYS A 252 6.75 3.34 -19.16
CA CYS A 252 5.48 2.67 -19.38
C CYS A 252 4.29 3.59 -19.03
N ILE A 253 3.14 3.41 -19.69
CA ILE A 253 1.95 4.23 -19.44
C ILE A 253 1.33 3.91 -18.08
N ASN A 254 1.14 2.63 -17.76
CA ASN A 254 0.42 2.20 -16.56
C ASN A 254 1.35 1.69 -15.46
N HIS A 255 2.14 0.65 -15.74
CA HIS A 255 3.01 0.03 -14.73
C HIS A 255 4.33 -0.40 -15.36
N GLY A 256 5.47 -0.09 -14.74
CA GLY A 256 6.75 -0.62 -15.20
C GLY A 256 6.75 -2.15 -15.18
N VAL A 257 6.49 -2.73 -13.99
CA VAL A 257 6.42 -4.18 -13.79
C VAL A 257 5.13 -4.54 -13.08
N PHE A 258 4.40 -5.51 -13.61
CA PHE A 258 3.15 -5.98 -13.03
C PHE A 258 3.18 -7.50 -12.84
N ILE A 259 3.09 -7.94 -11.59
CA ILE A 259 3.19 -9.34 -11.17
C ILE A 259 1.90 -9.76 -10.50
N ALA A 260 1.18 -10.69 -11.10
CA ALA A 260 -0.01 -11.27 -10.50
C ALA A 260 -0.01 -12.80 -10.66
N LYS A 261 -0.78 -13.49 -9.79
CA LYS A 261 -0.93 -14.95 -9.81
C LYS A 261 0.43 -15.66 -9.87
N SER A 262 1.38 -15.37 -8.99
CA SER A 262 2.73 -15.95 -9.08
C SER A 262 3.08 -16.75 -7.83
N TRP A 263 3.58 -17.98 -7.97
CA TRP A 263 3.80 -18.89 -6.83
C TRP A 263 5.17 -19.58 -6.90
N TYR A 264 5.92 -19.67 -5.82
CA TYR A 264 7.18 -20.45 -5.80
C TYR A 264 8.23 -19.98 -6.85
N ALA A 265 8.20 -18.69 -7.17
CA ALA A 265 9.14 -18.04 -8.11
C ALA A 265 10.09 -17.10 -7.35
N SER A 266 11.10 -16.58 -8.06
CA SER A 266 12.06 -15.61 -7.54
C SER A 266 12.16 -14.39 -8.45
N TYR A 267 12.05 -13.20 -7.86
CA TYR A 267 12.20 -11.91 -8.53
C TYR A 267 13.32 -11.11 -7.84
N ARG A 268 14.41 -10.84 -8.55
CA ARG A 268 15.62 -10.22 -7.97
C ARG A 268 16.11 -9.04 -8.80
N ASN A 269 16.57 -7.97 -8.16
CA ASN A 269 17.16 -6.81 -8.84
C ASN A 269 16.19 -6.23 -9.91
N ILE A 270 14.93 -6.06 -9.52
CA ILE A 270 13.89 -5.53 -10.41
C ILE A 270 13.81 -4.03 -10.23
N ILE A 271 13.89 -3.28 -11.33
CA ILE A 271 13.84 -1.82 -11.32
C ILE A 271 12.64 -1.39 -12.16
N ALA A 272 11.83 -0.48 -11.65
CA ALA A 272 10.84 0.25 -12.43
C ALA A 272 11.08 1.75 -12.26
N ALA A 273 11.35 2.44 -13.38
CA ALA A 273 11.72 3.84 -13.32
C ALA A 273 11.13 4.68 -14.44
N PHE A 274 10.92 5.96 -14.18
CA PHE A 274 10.46 6.94 -15.17
C PHE A 274 9.13 6.60 -15.84
N ASN A 275 8.30 5.76 -15.21
CA ASN A 275 7.01 5.38 -15.76
C ASN A 275 6.01 6.54 -15.59
N LEU A 276 5.10 6.68 -16.55
CA LEU A 276 4.00 7.64 -16.45
C LEU A 276 3.10 7.26 -15.27
N GLY A 277 2.69 6.00 -15.18
CA GLY A 277 1.98 5.45 -14.03
C GLY A 277 2.91 4.91 -12.94
N CYS A 278 2.59 3.73 -12.42
CA CYS A 278 3.25 3.14 -11.26
C CYS A 278 4.57 2.41 -11.61
N GLY A 279 5.39 2.15 -10.59
CA GLY A 279 6.61 1.34 -10.69
C GLY A 279 6.34 -0.17 -10.73
N ILE A 280 6.60 -0.87 -9.63
CA ILE A 280 6.45 -2.33 -9.50
C ILE A 280 5.15 -2.65 -8.76
N THR A 281 4.28 -3.46 -9.35
CA THR A 281 2.99 -3.85 -8.79
C THR A 281 2.94 -5.35 -8.54
N ILE A 282 2.62 -5.75 -7.32
CA ILE A 282 2.64 -7.15 -6.87
C ILE A 282 1.28 -7.52 -6.28
N GLY A 283 0.63 -8.50 -6.93
CA GLY A 283 -0.63 -9.08 -6.49
C GLY A 283 -1.86 -8.19 -6.67
N LYS A 284 -1.78 -7.15 -7.51
CA LYS A 284 -2.96 -6.34 -7.85
C LYS A 284 -3.78 -7.13 -8.87
N GLY A 285 -5.05 -7.39 -8.58
CA GLY A 285 -5.98 -7.96 -9.56
C GLY A 285 -6.63 -6.88 -10.40
N PHE A 286 -7.08 -7.23 -11.61
CA PHE A 286 -8.01 -6.39 -12.36
C PHE A 286 -9.43 -6.56 -11.84
N GLU A 287 -10.32 -5.67 -12.24
CA GLU A 287 -11.74 -5.77 -11.90
C GLU A 287 -12.32 -7.13 -12.34
N GLY A 288 -13.11 -7.75 -11.47
CA GLY A 288 -13.71 -9.07 -11.70
C GLY A 288 -12.80 -10.28 -11.40
N TRP A 289 -11.51 -10.08 -11.12
CA TRP A 289 -10.63 -11.21 -10.77
C TRP A 289 -10.97 -11.82 -9.41
N ALA A 290 -11.03 -13.15 -9.34
CA ALA A 290 -11.21 -13.85 -8.07
C ALA A 290 -9.96 -13.71 -7.17
N GLY A 291 -10.12 -14.00 -5.87
CA GLY A 291 -9.03 -13.93 -4.90
C GLY A 291 -7.80 -14.76 -5.32
N SER A 292 -8.01 -15.98 -5.80
CA SER A 292 -6.94 -16.87 -6.27
C SER A 292 -6.22 -16.38 -7.53
N ASP A 293 -6.85 -15.52 -8.33
CA ASP A 293 -6.32 -15.08 -9.62
C ASP A 293 -5.38 -13.88 -9.52
N ARG A 294 -5.29 -13.26 -8.34
CA ARG A 294 -4.37 -12.14 -8.05
C ARG A 294 -3.26 -12.51 -7.08
N GLN A 295 -3.40 -13.61 -6.36
CA GLN A 295 -2.49 -14.05 -5.29
C GLN A 295 -1.03 -14.26 -5.72
N VAL A 296 -0.10 -13.75 -4.92
CA VAL A 296 1.35 -13.98 -5.06
C VAL A 296 1.84 -14.74 -3.82
N ASN A 297 2.17 -16.02 -3.95
CA ASN A 297 2.29 -16.94 -2.81
C ASN A 297 3.70 -17.53 -2.71
N SER A 298 4.35 -17.35 -1.56
CA SER A 298 5.69 -17.92 -1.30
C SER A 298 6.69 -17.60 -2.41
N VAL A 299 6.66 -16.36 -2.90
CA VAL A 299 7.58 -15.83 -3.92
C VAL A 299 8.69 -15.06 -3.22
N TYR A 300 9.93 -15.30 -3.64
CA TYR A 300 11.09 -14.59 -3.13
C TYR A 300 11.31 -13.28 -3.89
N PHE A 301 11.30 -12.16 -3.17
CA PHE A 301 11.61 -10.84 -3.73
C PHE A 301 12.84 -10.24 -3.04
N SER A 302 13.82 -9.78 -3.83
CA SER A 302 15.00 -9.09 -3.30
C SER A 302 15.48 -7.96 -4.19
N ASN A 303 15.92 -6.86 -3.59
CA ASN A 303 16.51 -5.72 -4.28
C ASN A 303 15.57 -5.11 -5.33
N LEU A 304 14.39 -4.64 -4.88
CA LEU A 304 13.42 -3.98 -5.75
C LEU A 304 13.62 -2.47 -5.72
N ARG A 305 13.56 -1.80 -6.87
CA ARG A 305 13.74 -0.35 -6.95
C ARG A 305 12.62 0.34 -7.72
N GLY A 306 11.99 1.33 -7.10
CA GLY A 306 11.04 2.25 -7.73
C GLY A 306 11.60 3.67 -7.78
N PHE A 307 11.87 4.20 -8.97
CA PHE A 307 12.52 5.51 -9.13
C PHE A 307 11.76 6.45 -10.07
N ASP A 308 11.35 7.63 -9.60
CA ASP A 308 10.79 8.70 -10.46
C ASP A 308 9.56 8.22 -11.28
N ASN A 309 8.70 7.39 -10.69
CA ASN A 309 7.43 6.95 -11.29
C ASN A 309 6.29 7.95 -10.98
N GLY A 310 5.16 7.82 -11.67
CA GLY A 310 4.01 8.72 -11.53
C GLY A 310 4.16 10.00 -12.33
N LYS A 311 4.85 9.94 -13.48
CA LYS A 311 5.12 11.13 -14.32
C LYS A 311 3.87 11.68 -15.03
N ASP A 312 2.75 10.97 -15.01
CA ASP A 312 1.43 11.45 -15.47
C ASP A 312 0.72 12.38 -14.48
N LEU A 313 1.20 12.42 -13.23
CA LEU A 313 0.74 13.30 -12.15
C LEU A 313 -0.66 12.99 -11.67
N ALA A 314 -1.10 11.74 -11.86
CA ALA A 314 -2.44 11.33 -11.47
C ALA A 314 -2.54 10.92 -9.99
N PHE A 315 -1.45 10.92 -9.22
CA PHE A 315 -1.51 10.66 -7.78
C PHE A 315 -2.28 11.76 -7.05
N ASP A 316 -3.22 11.36 -6.21
CA ASP A 316 -3.97 12.26 -5.34
C ASP A 316 -4.30 11.53 -4.03
N MET A 317 -3.97 12.10 -2.88
CA MET A 317 -4.08 11.39 -1.60
C MET A 317 -5.54 11.03 -1.23
N GLU A 318 -6.51 11.80 -1.71
CA GLU A 318 -7.92 11.62 -1.35
C GLU A 318 -8.65 10.69 -2.33
N THR A 319 -8.36 10.83 -3.61
CA THR A 319 -9.11 10.21 -4.70
C THR A 319 -8.33 9.16 -5.48
N ASN A 320 -6.99 9.18 -5.46
CA ASN A 320 -6.14 8.26 -6.22
C ASN A 320 -4.81 7.90 -5.52
N ARG A 321 -4.88 7.61 -4.21
CA ARG A 321 -3.70 7.39 -3.35
C ARG A 321 -2.87 6.15 -3.68
N GLU A 322 -3.39 5.29 -4.54
CA GLU A 322 -2.74 4.06 -4.98
C GLU A 322 -2.25 4.16 -6.43
N TRP A 323 -1.80 5.35 -6.81
CA TRP A 323 -1.17 5.63 -8.09
C TRP A 323 0.21 6.26 -7.92
N GLY A 324 1.01 6.27 -9.00
CA GLY A 324 2.32 6.91 -9.04
C GLY A 324 3.34 6.37 -8.05
N TYR A 325 3.10 5.20 -7.45
CA TYR A 325 3.97 4.65 -6.42
C TYR A 325 5.23 4.00 -6.98
N GLY A 326 6.26 3.86 -6.13
CA GLY A 326 7.45 3.08 -6.45
C GLY A 326 7.18 1.57 -6.47
N ILE A 327 6.61 1.03 -5.39
CA ILE A 327 6.24 -0.37 -5.24
C ILE A 327 4.83 -0.48 -4.64
N GLY A 328 4.00 -1.38 -5.15
CA GLY A 328 2.66 -1.68 -4.64
C GLY A 328 2.51 -3.16 -4.31
N LEU A 329 2.04 -3.48 -3.10
CA LEU A 329 1.84 -4.85 -2.60
C LEU A 329 0.39 -5.06 -2.13
N TYR A 330 -0.29 -6.05 -2.70
CA TYR A 330 -1.76 -6.18 -2.64
C TYR A 330 -2.33 -7.55 -2.20
N ASP A 331 -1.86 -8.66 -2.77
CA ASP A 331 -2.34 -10.00 -2.39
C ASP A 331 -1.16 -10.98 -2.30
N GLY A 332 -0.18 -10.63 -1.48
CA GLY A 332 0.98 -11.46 -1.13
C GLY A 332 0.70 -12.39 0.06
N TYR A 333 0.70 -13.71 -0.17
CA TYR A 333 0.57 -14.71 0.89
C TYR A 333 1.94 -15.27 1.27
N ASN A 334 2.29 -15.20 2.56
CA ASN A 334 3.60 -15.64 3.06
C ASN A 334 4.76 -15.04 2.24
N LEU A 335 4.78 -13.71 2.15
CA LEU A 335 5.63 -12.97 1.21
C LEU A 335 6.49 -11.95 1.95
N MET A 336 7.77 -11.90 1.58
CA MET A 336 8.73 -10.96 2.16
C MET A 336 9.43 -10.21 1.03
N LEU A 337 9.27 -8.89 0.98
CA LEU A 337 10.07 -8.02 0.11
C LEU A 337 11.34 -7.61 0.84
N ARG A 338 12.51 -7.97 0.31
CA ARG A 338 13.80 -7.63 0.93
C ARG A 338 14.57 -6.58 0.14
N GLY A 339 15.16 -5.61 0.83
CA GLY A 339 16.08 -4.66 0.18
C GLY A 339 15.36 -3.74 -0.80
N ILE A 340 14.29 -3.07 -0.41
CA ILE A 340 13.56 -2.19 -1.34
C ILE A 340 14.10 -0.76 -1.29
N THR A 341 14.18 -0.10 -2.44
CA THR A 341 14.61 1.31 -2.55
C THR A 341 13.58 2.08 -3.38
N CYS A 342 12.94 3.07 -2.78
CA CYS A 342 11.97 3.89 -3.49
C CYS A 342 12.29 5.37 -3.35
N GLU A 343 12.53 6.02 -4.49
CA GLU A 343 13.01 7.38 -4.54
C GLU A 343 12.22 8.21 -5.55
N ARG A 344 11.87 9.44 -5.19
CA ARG A 344 11.33 10.45 -6.11
C ARG A 344 10.04 10.08 -6.82
N ASN A 345 9.27 9.14 -6.30
CA ASN A 345 7.98 8.79 -6.90
C ASN A 345 6.96 9.92 -6.63
N ASP A 346 6.06 10.15 -7.58
CA ASP A 346 5.00 11.15 -7.44
C ASP A 346 4.04 10.78 -6.31
N GLY A 347 3.65 9.50 -6.25
CA GLY A 347 2.92 8.91 -5.15
C GLY A 347 3.84 8.35 -4.06
N ALA A 348 3.32 7.37 -3.31
CA ALA A 348 4.08 6.78 -2.22
C ALA A 348 5.27 5.95 -2.69
N GLY A 349 6.33 5.87 -1.88
CA GLY A 349 7.42 4.93 -2.16
C GLY A 349 6.91 3.49 -2.15
N LEU A 350 6.12 3.13 -1.14
CA LEU A 350 5.44 1.85 -1.00
C LEU A 350 3.94 2.06 -0.75
N VAL A 351 3.10 1.42 -1.55
CA VAL A 351 1.69 1.17 -1.21
C VAL A 351 1.58 -0.27 -0.72
N PHE A 352 1.14 -0.44 0.53
CA PHE A 352 0.95 -1.75 1.16
C PHE A 352 -0.54 -1.92 1.48
N ASN A 353 -1.31 -2.42 0.51
CA ASN A 353 -2.73 -2.72 0.62
C ASN A 353 -2.96 -4.22 0.56
N ASN A 354 -2.32 -4.95 1.48
CA ASN A 354 -2.32 -6.40 1.43
C ASN A 354 -3.54 -7.02 2.13
N LYS A 355 -4.29 -7.87 1.42
CA LYS A 355 -5.45 -8.57 2.02
C LYS A 355 -5.12 -10.00 2.46
N ALA A 356 -3.96 -10.52 2.08
CA ALA A 356 -3.51 -11.85 2.42
C ALA A 356 -2.76 -11.90 3.77
N THR A 357 -2.44 -13.09 4.28
CA THR A 357 -1.76 -13.27 5.56
C THR A 357 -0.24 -13.34 5.38
N GLY A 358 0.51 -12.76 6.31
CA GLY A 358 1.95 -12.99 6.45
C GLY A 358 2.82 -12.29 5.40
N ALA A 359 2.39 -11.13 4.91
CA ALA A 359 3.21 -10.29 4.05
C ALA A 359 4.06 -9.29 4.84
N GLY A 360 5.24 -8.95 4.36
CA GLY A 360 5.95 -7.80 4.90
C GLY A 360 7.16 -7.37 4.11
N VAL A 361 7.82 -6.35 4.64
CA VAL A 361 8.94 -5.66 4.02
C VAL A 361 10.09 -5.62 5.00
N GLN A 362 11.30 -5.90 4.53
CA GLN A 362 12.53 -5.85 5.33
C GLN A 362 13.66 -5.15 4.59
N GLY A 363 14.32 -4.22 5.27
CA GLY A 363 15.48 -3.51 4.71
C GLY A 363 15.03 -2.58 3.61
N SER A 364 14.47 -1.43 3.98
CA SER A 364 13.87 -0.50 3.02
C SER A 364 14.44 0.91 3.12
N TYR A 365 14.61 1.56 1.98
CA TYR A 365 15.06 2.95 1.86
C TYR A 365 14.02 3.77 1.11
N PHE A 366 13.57 4.87 1.74
CA PHE A 366 12.62 5.79 1.15
C PHE A 366 13.15 7.22 1.17
N GLU A 367 13.19 7.87 0.01
CA GLU A 367 13.63 9.26 -0.11
C GLU A 367 12.77 10.05 -1.11
N ARG A 368 12.30 11.23 -0.69
CA ARG A 368 11.59 12.20 -1.56
C ARG A 368 10.40 11.62 -2.34
N ASN A 369 9.65 10.66 -1.80
CA ASN A 369 8.39 10.22 -2.41
C ASN A 369 7.25 11.17 -2.02
N GLY A 370 6.20 11.25 -2.85
CA GLY A 370 5.11 12.21 -2.72
C GLY A 370 5.33 13.53 -3.47
N GLN A 371 6.26 13.59 -4.43
CA GLN A 371 6.90 14.85 -4.84
C GLN A 371 5.99 16.04 -5.19
N ARG A 372 4.77 15.83 -5.67
CA ARG A 372 3.93 16.91 -6.22
C ARG A 372 2.69 17.27 -5.44
N ASP A 373 2.50 16.75 -4.22
CA ASP A 373 1.41 17.20 -3.34
C ASP A 373 1.68 18.66 -2.88
N SER A 374 1.29 19.59 -3.76
CA SER A 374 1.19 21.06 -3.75
C SER A 374 1.72 21.87 -2.54
N GLY A 375 3.02 21.83 -2.29
CA GLY A 375 3.70 22.81 -1.42
C GLY A 375 5.08 22.34 -0.99
N ALA A 376 5.83 23.18 -0.27
CA ALA A 376 7.16 22.86 0.27
C ALA A 376 7.20 21.59 1.16
N ASN A 377 6.04 20.96 1.43
CA ASN A 377 5.82 19.80 2.29
C ASN A 377 5.37 18.52 1.56
N GLY A 378 5.18 18.52 0.23
CA GLY A 378 4.66 17.36 -0.52
C GLY A 378 5.55 16.10 -0.47
N MET A 379 6.85 16.26 -0.23
CA MET A 379 7.83 15.17 -0.21
C MET A 379 7.83 14.35 1.11
N ASP A 380 6.68 13.82 1.52
CA ASP A 380 6.59 13.08 2.78
C ASP A 380 5.87 11.73 2.72
N ARG A 381 5.70 11.11 1.54
CA ARG A 381 4.91 9.88 1.39
C ARG A 381 5.79 8.63 1.21
N ALA A 382 6.47 8.17 2.26
CA ALA A 382 7.27 6.94 2.14
C ALA A 382 6.38 5.70 1.97
N ILE A 383 5.48 5.47 2.92
CA ILE A 383 4.65 4.27 2.97
C ILE A 383 3.20 4.66 3.17
N ILE A 384 2.31 4.13 2.34
CA ILE A 384 0.87 4.12 2.59
C ILE A 384 0.49 2.68 2.89
N TYR A 385 0.23 2.37 4.16
CA TYR A 385 -0.36 1.12 4.58
C TYR A 385 -1.88 1.29 4.63
N VAL A 386 -2.57 0.63 3.71
CA VAL A 386 -4.03 0.60 3.65
C VAL A 386 -4.49 -0.63 4.41
N GLY A 387 -4.96 -0.43 5.64
CA GLY A 387 -5.39 -1.54 6.47
C GLY A 387 -6.61 -2.24 5.85
N ASN A 388 -6.59 -3.57 5.93
CA ASN A 388 -7.62 -4.44 5.37
C ASN A 388 -8.05 -5.49 6.40
N SER A 389 -9.35 -5.64 6.60
CA SER A 389 -9.92 -6.60 7.56
C SER A 389 -9.72 -8.07 7.18
N GLY A 390 -9.32 -8.36 5.94
CA GLY A 390 -9.04 -9.72 5.47
C GLY A 390 -7.65 -10.26 5.85
N GLY A 391 -6.64 -9.38 5.90
CA GLY A 391 -5.22 -9.73 6.05
C GLY A 391 -4.70 -9.54 7.47
N GLY A 392 -3.67 -10.32 7.84
CA GLY A 392 -3.04 -10.25 9.16
C GLY A 392 -1.60 -10.76 9.18
N GLY A 393 -0.86 -10.39 10.21
CA GLY A 393 0.53 -10.79 10.44
C GLY A 393 1.49 -10.00 9.56
N HIS A 394 1.16 -8.74 9.28
CA HIS A 394 1.99 -7.86 8.47
C HIS A 394 3.10 -7.23 9.28
N TYR A 395 4.21 -6.94 8.62
CA TYR A 395 5.34 -6.29 9.27
C TYR A 395 6.14 -5.38 8.33
N LEU A 396 6.70 -4.32 8.92
CA LEU A 396 7.66 -3.40 8.34
C LEU A 396 8.90 -3.44 9.21
N LEU A 397 10.01 -3.96 8.67
CA LEU A 397 11.25 -4.20 9.40
C LEU A 397 12.39 -3.42 8.75
N ASP A 398 13.31 -2.90 9.57
CA ASP A 398 14.58 -2.32 9.10
C ASP A 398 14.34 -1.23 8.05
N THR A 399 13.51 -0.23 8.40
CA THR A 399 13.03 0.79 7.47
C THR A 399 13.74 2.12 7.68
N PHE A 400 14.21 2.74 6.60
CA PHE A 400 14.94 4.00 6.62
C PHE A 400 14.12 5.08 5.89
N LEU A 401 13.72 6.13 6.62
CA LEU A 401 12.80 7.17 6.14
C LEU A 401 13.49 8.53 6.07
N VAL A 402 14.07 8.88 4.91
CA VAL A 402 14.90 10.08 4.80
C VAL A 402 14.21 11.19 4.04
N GLY A 403 14.37 12.41 4.56
CA GLY A 403 14.02 13.66 3.90
C GLY A 403 15.26 14.49 3.55
N GLU A 404 15.07 15.62 2.84
CA GLU A 404 16.13 16.62 2.66
C GLU A 404 16.50 17.28 4.01
N GLN A 405 17.68 16.93 4.55
CA GLN A 405 18.51 17.60 5.58
C GLN A 405 17.84 18.17 6.85
N SER A 406 16.52 18.05 7.03
CA SER A 406 15.75 18.63 8.14
C SER A 406 14.59 17.70 8.54
N HIS A 407 14.33 17.60 9.85
CA HIS A 407 13.30 16.72 10.42
C HIS A 407 11.88 16.98 9.86
N GLU A 408 11.57 18.23 9.52
CA GLU A 408 10.27 18.61 8.96
C GLU A 408 9.99 17.99 7.58
N ARG A 409 11.07 17.71 6.82
CA ARG A 409 11.02 17.11 5.48
C ARG A 409 11.15 15.59 5.49
N HIS A 410 11.21 14.96 6.65
CA HIS A 410 11.28 13.51 6.75
C HIS A 410 10.06 12.85 6.09
N GLN A 411 10.25 11.63 5.59
CA GLN A 411 9.16 10.85 5.01
C GLN A 411 8.23 10.27 6.08
N THR A 412 6.97 10.08 5.75
CA THR A 412 5.92 9.64 6.67
C THR A 412 5.41 8.24 6.30
N ILE A 413 5.14 7.43 7.32
CA ILE A 413 4.32 6.22 7.22
C ILE A 413 2.86 6.61 7.50
N PHE A 414 1.96 6.36 6.57
CA PHE A 414 0.52 6.54 6.73
C PHE A 414 -0.15 5.19 7.01
N LEU A 415 -0.83 5.07 8.14
CA LEU A 415 -1.73 3.96 8.47
C LEU A 415 -3.16 4.45 8.26
N THR A 416 -3.76 4.07 7.13
CA THR A 416 -5.06 4.58 6.67
C THR A 416 -6.04 3.44 6.37
N GLY A 417 -7.31 3.77 6.17
CA GLY A 417 -8.34 2.84 5.73
C GLY A 417 -8.90 1.97 6.85
N GLY A 418 -9.29 0.74 6.53
CA GLY A 418 -9.87 -0.18 7.50
C GLY A 418 -8.84 -0.65 8.53
N ARG A 419 -9.30 -1.05 9.72
CA ARG A 419 -8.40 -1.69 10.71
C ARG A 419 -7.95 -3.06 10.21
N PRO A 420 -6.65 -3.40 10.29
CA PRO A 420 -6.19 -4.73 9.91
C PRO A 420 -6.73 -5.80 10.86
N ARG A 421 -6.84 -7.05 10.40
CA ARG A 421 -7.37 -8.16 11.22
C ARG A 421 -6.50 -8.46 12.43
N THR A 422 -5.20 -8.30 12.27
CA THR A 422 -4.22 -8.42 13.34
C THR A 422 -3.26 -7.23 13.29
N GLU A 423 -2.52 -7.04 14.38
CA GLU A 423 -1.65 -5.88 14.54
C GLU A 423 -0.55 -5.83 13.47
N LEU A 424 -0.35 -4.66 12.86
CA LEU A 424 0.82 -4.37 12.04
C LEU A 424 2.06 -4.24 12.94
N VAL A 425 3.13 -4.95 12.66
CA VAL A 425 4.40 -4.80 13.40
C VAL A 425 5.32 -3.85 12.66
N ILE A 426 5.63 -2.71 13.26
CA ILE A 426 6.62 -1.75 12.74
C ILE A 426 7.84 -1.83 13.66
N ASP A 427 8.99 -2.25 13.14
CA ASP A 427 10.18 -2.52 13.95
C ASP A 427 11.47 -2.02 13.28
N ARG A 428 12.38 -1.48 14.09
CA ARG A 428 13.68 -0.93 13.65
C ARG A 428 13.52 0.08 12.53
N VAL A 429 12.71 1.10 12.76
CA VAL A 429 12.54 2.21 11.81
C VAL A 429 13.41 3.38 12.22
N SER A 430 14.18 3.89 11.28
CA SER A 430 15.07 5.03 11.48
C SER A 430 14.52 6.26 10.77
N PHE A 431 14.49 7.39 11.49
CA PHE A 431 13.97 8.67 11.00
C PHE A 431 12.47 8.58 10.64
N GLY A 432 11.93 9.66 10.07
CA GLY A 432 10.55 9.66 9.59
C GLY A 432 9.51 10.24 10.54
N LYS A 433 8.27 10.18 10.06
CA LYS A 433 7.03 10.52 10.77
C LYS A 433 6.05 9.34 10.66
N LEU A 434 5.03 9.30 11.52
CA LEU A 434 3.96 8.31 11.42
C LEU A 434 2.60 9.00 11.60
N ASN A 435 1.67 8.77 10.69
CA ASN A 435 0.29 9.25 10.79
C ASN A 435 -0.63 8.04 10.83
N ALA A 436 -1.43 7.89 11.89
CA ALA A 436 -2.24 6.71 12.12
C ALA A 436 -3.72 7.03 12.36
N GLU A 437 -4.58 6.53 11.47
CA GLU A 437 -6.05 6.58 11.62
C GLU A 437 -6.57 5.54 12.63
N TRP A 438 -5.73 4.59 13.06
CA TRP A 438 -6.09 3.53 14.01
C TRP A 438 -4.88 3.06 14.83
N SER A 439 -5.14 2.42 15.99
CA SER A 439 -4.12 2.00 16.97
C SER A 439 -3.67 0.54 16.87
N ASP A 440 -4.23 -0.25 15.94
CA ASP A 440 -3.91 -1.68 15.68
C ASP A 440 -2.51 -1.92 15.06
N TYR A 441 -1.48 -1.30 15.63
CA TYR A 441 -0.08 -1.51 15.28
C TYR A 441 0.80 -1.56 16.54
N LYS A 442 1.93 -2.22 16.39
CA LYS A 442 3.06 -2.20 17.32
C LYS A 442 4.17 -1.36 16.73
N LEU A 443 4.82 -0.58 17.59
CA LEU A 443 5.99 0.19 17.20
C LEU A 443 7.16 -0.17 18.12
N HIS A 444 8.17 -0.83 17.55
CA HIS A 444 9.36 -1.29 18.24
C HIS A 444 10.60 -0.61 17.65
N ASN A 445 11.58 -0.30 18.51
CA ASN A 445 12.90 0.21 18.09
C ASN A 445 12.82 1.36 17.07
N ALA A 446 12.01 2.38 17.36
CA ALA A 446 11.87 3.57 16.51
C ALA A 446 12.95 4.60 16.84
N TYR A 447 13.89 4.83 15.93
CA TYR A 447 15.05 5.70 16.13
C TYR A 447 14.85 7.13 15.59
N PHE A 448 15.69 8.07 16.05
CA PHE A 448 15.84 9.42 15.52
C PHE A 448 14.55 10.24 15.38
N GLY A 449 13.70 10.16 16.40
CA GLY A 449 12.52 11.02 16.53
C GLY A 449 11.28 10.54 15.78
N MET A 450 11.22 9.34 15.17
CA MET A 450 9.96 8.89 14.56
C MET A 450 8.83 8.77 15.58
N ALA A 451 9.12 8.23 16.76
CA ALA A 451 8.18 8.25 17.88
C ALA A 451 7.82 9.67 18.32
N ALA A 452 8.69 10.66 17.99
CA ALA A 452 8.46 12.07 18.22
C ALA A 452 7.48 12.73 17.23
N TYR A 453 7.07 12.02 16.17
CA TYR A 453 6.19 12.53 15.13
C TYR A 453 5.07 11.57 14.78
N ILE A 454 4.48 10.94 15.81
CA ILE A 454 3.22 10.21 15.66
C ILE A 454 2.06 11.21 15.70
N LYS A 455 1.27 11.26 14.62
CA LYS A 455 -0.02 11.97 14.54
C LYS A 455 -1.17 10.96 14.53
N GLY A 456 -2.30 11.31 15.14
CA GLY A 456 -3.46 10.43 15.24
C GLY A 456 -3.35 9.42 16.39
N HIS A 457 -3.62 8.14 16.11
CA HIS A 457 -3.69 7.10 17.13
C HIS A 457 -2.32 6.57 17.54
N ALA A 458 -2.12 6.42 18.85
CA ALA A 458 -0.94 5.79 19.42
C ALA A 458 -0.91 4.26 19.14
N PRO A 459 0.28 3.63 19.10
CA PRO A 459 0.42 2.18 18.99
C PRO A 459 -0.16 1.44 20.21
N LYS A 460 -0.68 0.23 20.00
CA LYS A 460 -1.23 -0.63 21.07
C LYS A 460 -0.18 -1.12 22.08
N ASN A 461 1.03 -1.40 21.60
CA ASN A 461 2.16 -1.83 22.43
C ASN A 461 3.43 -1.16 21.93
N THR A 462 4.22 -0.68 22.88
CA THR A 462 5.50 -0.01 22.63
C THR A 462 6.58 -0.66 23.47
N VAL A 463 7.45 -1.44 22.84
CA VAL A 463 8.78 -1.71 23.38
C VAL A 463 9.69 -0.64 22.78
N ILE A 464 9.70 0.54 23.41
CA ILE A 464 10.44 1.71 22.92
C ILE A 464 11.83 1.72 23.56
N VAL A 465 12.85 1.78 22.71
CA VAL A 465 14.15 2.37 23.07
C VAL A 465 14.08 3.87 22.73
N ASP A 466 13.80 4.65 23.78
CA ASP A 466 14.17 6.04 24.15
C ASP A 466 14.36 7.17 23.12
N TYR A 467 13.74 8.35 23.36
CA TYR A 467 14.33 9.71 23.23
C TYR A 467 13.61 10.76 24.13
N GLY A 468 14.00 10.87 25.40
CA GLY A 468 14.04 12.13 26.18
C GLY A 468 12.75 12.88 26.56
N GLN A 469 11.56 12.48 26.10
CA GLN A 469 10.33 13.17 26.48
C GLN A 469 9.87 12.75 27.88
N ASP A 470 10.07 13.64 28.85
CA ASP A 470 9.66 13.46 30.24
C ASP A 470 8.35 14.19 30.60
N THR A 471 7.91 15.11 29.73
CA THR A 471 6.82 16.05 29.99
C THR A 471 5.76 16.03 28.87
N LEU A 472 4.48 15.95 29.26
CA LEU A 472 3.34 16.24 28.40
C LEU A 472 2.74 17.60 28.73
N TYR A 473 2.07 18.25 27.78
CA TYR A 473 1.47 19.58 27.93
C TYR A 473 -0.05 19.51 27.73
N VAL A 474 -0.79 20.17 28.60
CA VAL A 474 -2.26 20.29 28.56
C VAL A 474 -2.66 21.75 28.67
N ARG A 475 -3.53 22.23 27.78
CA ARG A 475 -3.97 23.63 27.70
C ARG A 475 -5.46 23.71 27.36
N SER A 476 -6.17 24.72 27.84
CA SER A 476 -7.58 24.94 27.48
C SER A 476 -7.81 25.20 25.99
N ASN A 477 -6.82 25.72 25.27
CA ASN A 477 -6.86 25.93 23.82
C ASN A 477 -6.13 24.83 23.03
N GLY A 478 -5.78 23.71 23.68
CA GLY A 478 -5.16 22.56 23.04
C GLY A 478 -6.14 21.77 22.16
N SER A 479 -5.68 20.65 21.63
CA SER A 479 -6.51 19.68 20.91
C SER A 479 -6.09 18.28 21.33
N ASP A 480 -7.06 17.38 21.58
CA ASP A 480 -6.76 15.98 21.90
C ASP A 480 -6.25 15.17 20.69
N ASN A 481 -6.24 15.80 19.50
CA ASN A 481 -5.57 15.30 18.30
C ASN A 481 -4.09 15.72 18.22
N ASN A 482 -3.61 16.59 19.11
CA ASN A 482 -2.20 16.96 19.18
C ASN A 482 -1.35 15.84 19.79
N ASP A 483 -0.03 16.05 19.89
CA ASP A 483 0.92 15.07 20.45
C ASP A 483 1.36 15.36 21.90
N GLY A 484 0.96 16.50 22.46
CA GLY A 484 1.25 16.90 23.84
C GLY A 484 2.71 17.22 24.15
N ARG A 485 3.59 17.39 23.16
CA ARG A 485 5.05 17.53 23.39
C ARG A 485 5.52 18.91 23.78
N SER A 486 4.75 19.91 23.40
CA SER A 486 5.08 21.31 23.58
C SER A 486 3.83 22.08 24.00
N SER A 487 4.02 23.31 24.48
CA SER A 487 2.87 24.17 24.79
C SER A 487 2.02 24.47 23.55
N SER A 488 2.60 24.49 22.34
CA SER A 488 1.89 24.72 21.08
C SER A 488 1.16 23.48 20.54
N THR A 489 1.57 22.29 20.96
CA THR A 489 0.96 21.01 20.59
C THR A 489 0.30 20.33 21.79
N ALA A 490 -0.18 21.11 22.75
CA ALA A 490 -0.77 20.57 23.97
C ALA A 490 -2.10 19.84 23.72
N PHE A 491 -2.38 18.84 24.55
CA PHE A 491 -3.71 18.23 24.63
C PHE A 491 -4.74 19.23 25.17
N ALA A 492 -6.01 19.07 24.79
CA ALA A 492 -7.11 19.85 25.35
C ALA A 492 -7.49 19.36 26.75
N THR A 493 -7.37 18.06 26.99
CA THR A 493 -7.83 17.41 28.23
C THR A 493 -6.71 16.72 28.99
N LEU A 494 -6.86 16.65 30.31
CA LEU A 494 -5.93 15.92 31.17
C LEU A 494 -6.10 14.41 31.01
N GLN A 495 -7.32 13.93 30.73
CA GLN A 495 -7.63 12.53 30.45
C GLN A 495 -6.80 12.03 29.27
N LYS A 496 -6.74 12.79 28.17
CA LYS A 496 -5.93 12.41 27.01
C LYS A 496 -4.44 12.37 27.36
N ALA A 497 -3.95 13.33 28.13
CA ALA A 497 -2.55 13.30 28.57
C ALA A 497 -2.23 12.10 29.48
N ILE A 498 -3.16 11.66 30.33
CA ILE A 498 -3.02 10.44 31.13
C ILE A 498 -3.00 9.21 30.25
N GLU A 499 -3.94 9.07 29.31
CA GLU A 499 -3.95 8.00 28.32
C GLU A 499 -2.58 7.91 27.62
N MET A 500 -2.03 9.06 27.19
CA MET A 500 -0.72 9.10 26.55
C MET A 500 0.45 8.80 27.51
N ALA A 501 0.34 9.20 28.78
CA ALA A 501 1.31 8.87 29.79
C ALA A 501 1.34 7.36 30.11
N GLU A 502 0.28 6.60 29.87
CA GLU A 502 0.31 5.13 29.98
C GLU A 502 1.32 4.53 28.99
N TYR A 503 1.38 5.07 27.78
CA TYR A 503 2.23 4.55 26.70
C TYR A 503 3.68 5.03 26.79
N PHE A 504 3.93 6.23 27.30
CA PHE A 504 5.26 6.84 27.29
C PHE A 504 6.05 6.60 28.58
N GLU A 505 6.75 5.47 28.72
CA GLU A 505 7.46 5.06 29.96
C GLU A 505 8.26 6.16 30.69
N ARG A 506 8.93 7.08 29.96
CA ARG A 506 9.73 8.17 30.56
C ARG A 506 8.93 9.42 30.97
N VAL A 507 7.66 9.54 30.58
CA VAL A 507 6.82 10.68 30.99
C VAL A 507 6.60 10.59 32.49
N THR A 508 7.23 11.50 33.21
CA THR A 508 7.11 11.65 34.66
C THR A 508 6.39 12.94 35.02
N LYS A 509 6.06 13.79 34.04
CA LYS A 509 5.42 15.09 34.25
C LYS A 509 4.31 15.38 33.23
N ILE A 510 3.24 16.01 33.69
CA ILE A 510 2.21 16.66 32.87
C ILE A 510 2.14 18.12 33.30
N ASN A 511 2.40 19.03 32.37
CA ASN A 511 2.36 20.48 32.56
C ASN A 511 0.98 21.01 32.14
N CYS A 512 0.22 21.51 33.10
CA CYS A 512 -1.16 21.99 32.93
C CYS A 512 -1.26 23.53 32.93
N ALA A 513 -0.19 24.26 32.56
CA ALA A 513 -0.20 25.74 32.62
C ALA A 513 -1.43 26.34 31.93
N GLY A 514 -2.17 27.21 32.62
CA GLY A 514 -3.35 27.88 32.08
C GLY A 514 -4.52 26.97 31.73
N LEU A 515 -4.48 25.67 32.09
CA LEU A 515 -5.63 24.78 31.96
C LEU A 515 -6.77 25.26 32.87
N VAL A 516 -7.94 25.46 32.30
CA VAL A 516 -9.22 25.64 33.00
C VAL A 516 -10.15 24.53 32.52
N SER A 517 -10.55 23.66 33.44
CA SER A 517 -11.40 22.51 33.15
C SER A 517 -12.52 22.37 34.19
N GLY A 518 -13.61 21.72 33.78
CA GLY A 518 -14.71 21.31 34.65
C GLY A 518 -14.38 20.04 35.44
N GLU A 519 -15.33 19.10 35.48
CA GLU A 519 -15.12 17.77 36.06
C GLU A 519 -14.04 16.98 35.30
N ILE A 520 -13.14 16.34 36.06
CA ILE A 520 -12.11 15.46 35.52
C ILE A 520 -12.15 14.17 36.33
N THR A 521 -12.28 13.02 35.66
CA THR A 521 -12.08 11.70 36.27
C THR A 521 -10.87 11.04 35.64
N LEU A 522 -9.89 10.68 36.48
CA LEU A 522 -8.66 10.01 36.10
C LEU A 522 -8.63 8.60 36.72
N ASP A 523 -8.72 7.57 35.88
CA ASP A 523 -8.38 6.20 36.27
C ASP A 523 -6.90 5.95 35.97
N LEU A 524 -6.12 5.73 37.02
CA LEU A 524 -4.68 5.58 36.95
C LEU A 524 -4.23 4.13 37.12
N SER A 525 -5.17 3.18 36.99
CA SER A 525 -4.94 1.73 37.12
C SER A 525 -3.94 1.16 36.12
N LYS A 526 -3.60 1.90 35.05
CA LYS A 526 -2.60 1.52 34.04
C LYS A 526 -1.29 2.28 34.15
N ILE A 527 -1.20 3.30 35.01
CA ILE A 527 0.05 4.01 35.25
C ILE A 527 0.97 3.11 36.09
N ARG A 528 2.17 2.86 35.59
CA ARG A 528 3.18 1.94 36.18
C ARG A 528 4.44 2.66 36.68
N LYS A 529 4.32 3.95 36.99
CA LYS A 529 5.42 4.85 37.34
C LYS A 529 4.92 6.02 38.18
N GLU A 530 5.83 6.71 38.84
CA GLU A 530 5.49 7.99 39.47
C GLU A 530 5.18 9.03 38.39
N LEU A 531 4.13 9.81 38.63
CA LEU A 531 3.66 10.83 37.69
C LEU A 531 3.36 12.13 38.44
N ARG A 532 3.87 13.26 37.93
CA ARG A 532 3.62 14.60 38.45
C ARG A 532 2.70 15.38 37.52
N ILE A 533 1.51 15.71 37.95
CA ILE A 533 0.58 16.61 37.28
C ILE A 533 0.76 18.01 37.89
N ASP A 534 1.37 18.91 37.13
CA ASP A 534 1.81 20.23 37.61
C ASP A 534 1.00 21.36 36.97
N GLY A 535 0.22 22.06 37.79
CA GLY A 535 -0.57 23.21 37.39
C GLY A 535 0.22 24.50 37.19
N VAL A 536 1.52 24.51 37.55
CA VAL A 536 2.45 25.65 37.45
C VAL A 536 1.82 27.00 37.87
N GLY A 537 1.06 26.96 38.95
CA GLY A 537 0.39 28.09 39.62
C GLY A 537 -0.86 28.62 38.92
N THR A 538 -1.19 28.13 37.73
CA THR A 538 -2.22 28.75 36.86
C THR A 538 -3.35 27.82 36.49
N ALA A 539 -3.15 26.50 36.57
CA ALA A 539 -4.20 25.53 36.28
C ALA A 539 -5.35 25.61 37.28
N LYS A 540 -6.58 25.47 36.79
CA LYS A 540 -7.80 25.46 37.56
C LYS A 540 -8.71 24.30 37.17
N VAL A 541 -9.18 23.55 38.15
CA VAL A 541 -10.26 22.56 37.99
C VAL A 541 -11.47 23.09 38.76
N ILE A 542 -12.38 23.76 38.06
CA ILE A 542 -13.50 24.46 38.68
C ILE A 542 -14.79 23.74 38.33
N ASN A 543 -15.52 23.28 39.34
CA ASN A 543 -16.81 22.66 39.13
C ASN A 543 -17.92 23.42 39.85
N ALA A 544 -19.05 23.62 39.15
CA ALA A 544 -20.27 24.18 39.71
C ALA A 544 -21.26 23.08 40.15
N SER A 545 -21.07 21.85 39.66
CA SER A 545 -21.89 20.70 40.01
C SER A 545 -21.51 20.18 41.39
N ALA A 546 -22.52 19.96 42.22
CA ALA A 546 -22.38 19.33 43.52
C ALA A 546 -21.68 17.96 43.39
N HIS A 547 -20.89 17.60 44.40
CA HIS A 547 -20.23 16.30 44.54
C HIS A 547 -19.12 15.96 43.53
N LYS A 548 -18.75 16.89 42.64
CA LYS A 548 -17.80 16.63 41.55
C LYS A 548 -16.55 17.51 41.64
N GLY A 549 -15.49 17.15 40.92
CA GLY A 549 -14.18 17.82 41.00
C GLY A 549 -13.11 17.09 40.18
N LEU A 550 -11.88 17.04 40.70
CA LEU A 550 -10.82 16.15 40.24
C LEU A 550 -10.95 14.81 40.96
N GLU A 551 -11.52 13.83 40.27
CA GLU A 551 -11.61 12.44 40.74
C GLU A 551 -10.37 11.67 40.28
N ILE A 552 -9.68 11.02 41.23
CA ILE A 552 -8.51 10.19 40.97
C ILE A 552 -8.75 8.80 41.56
N LYS A 553 -8.62 7.77 40.72
CA LYS A 553 -8.93 6.39 41.08
C LYS A 553 -7.78 5.44 40.78
N ASN A 554 -7.59 4.45 41.65
CA ASN A 554 -6.82 3.23 41.38
C ASN A 554 -5.35 3.40 40.99
N ASN A 555 -4.61 4.39 41.51
CA ASN A 555 -3.19 4.48 41.17
C ASN A 555 -2.35 3.47 41.98
N ALA A 556 -1.68 2.56 41.28
CA ALA A 556 -0.74 1.61 41.88
C ALA A 556 0.61 2.26 42.28
N PHE A 557 0.91 3.42 41.68
CA PHE A 557 2.15 4.18 41.91
C PHE A 557 1.81 5.59 42.34
N LYS A 558 2.66 6.19 43.15
CA LYS A 558 2.47 7.53 43.70
C LYS A 558 2.28 8.59 42.62
N VAL A 559 1.24 9.41 42.76
CA VAL A 559 0.95 10.52 41.84
C VAL A 559 1.00 11.84 42.59
N THR A 560 1.71 12.81 42.01
CA THR A 560 1.85 14.15 42.57
C THR A 560 0.99 15.15 41.84
N ILE A 561 0.02 15.75 42.52
CA ILE A 561 -0.75 16.92 42.07
C ILE A 561 -0.06 18.16 42.63
N ALA A 562 0.55 18.98 41.78
CA ALA A 562 1.38 20.10 42.21
C ALA A 562 0.91 21.43 41.63
N ASN A 563 1.04 22.50 42.42
CA ASN A 563 0.92 23.89 41.99
C ASN A 563 -0.36 24.22 41.20
N PHE A 564 -1.51 23.66 41.54
CA PHE A 564 -2.76 24.12 40.95
C PHE A 564 -3.18 25.43 41.61
N GLY A 565 -3.50 26.44 40.79
CA GLY A 565 -4.00 27.71 41.30
C GLY A 565 -5.32 27.53 42.04
N GLU A 566 -6.17 26.62 41.56
CA GLU A 566 -7.43 26.27 42.20
C GLU A 566 -7.90 24.86 41.79
N ILE A 567 -8.36 24.05 42.74
CA ILE A 567 -9.08 22.81 42.50
C ILE A 567 -10.33 22.87 43.36
N SER A 568 -11.53 22.79 42.77
CA SER A 568 -12.77 22.90 43.56
C SER A 568 -12.90 21.80 44.59
N ARG A 569 -12.49 20.59 44.20
CA ARG A 569 -12.52 19.40 45.03
C ARG A 569 -11.58 18.34 44.50
N ILE A 570 -10.98 17.56 45.39
CA ILE A 570 -10.33 16.29 45.05
C ILE A 570 -11.13 15.14 45.67
N ILE A 571 -11.44 14.13 44.86
CA ILE A 571 -12.02 12.86 45.30
C ILE A 571 -10.98 11.78 44.98
N ALA A 572 -10.42 11.15 45.99
CA ALA A 572 -9.38 10.14 45.88
C ALA A 572 -9.95 8.79 46.34
N GLU A 573 -9.97 7.82 45.44
CA GLU A 573 -10.49 6.46 45.70
C GLU A 573 -9.41 5.44 45.41
N ASN A 574 -9.01 4.65 46.42
CA ASN A 574 -7.95 3.66 46.29
C ASN A 574 -6.66 4.26 45.67
N ALA A 575 -6.18 5.36 46.28
CA ALA A 575 -5.17 6.21 45.68
C ALA A 575 -3.99 6.55 46.62
N ASP A 576 -2.78 6.67 46.07
CA ASP A 576 -1.57 7.18 46.76
C ASP A 576 -1.12 8.52 46.16
N LEU A 577 -1.44 9.63 46.83
CA LEU A 577 -1.31 10.97 46.30
C LEU A 577 -0.34 11.84 47.11
N ASN A 578 0.42 12.67 46.41
CA ASN A 578 1.05 13.86 46.96
C ASN A 578 0.34 15.10 46.42
N ILE A 579 -0.11 16.01 47.28
CA ILE A 579 -0.71 17.29 46.89
C ILE A 579 0.22 18.41 47.38
N LEU A 580 0.80 19.16 46.44
CA LEU A 580 1.84 20.14 46.74
C LEU A 580 1.42 21.54 46.27
N GLY A 581 1.55 22.55 47.12
CA GLY A 581 1.47 23.96 46.70
C GLY A 581 0.17 24.34 45.98
N SER A 582 -0.94 23.66 46.28
CA SER A 582 -2.22 23.82 45.57
C SER A 582 -3.29 24.42 46.47
N THR A 583 -4.32 25.01 45.87
CA THR A 583 -5.50 25.50 46.60
C THR A 583 -6.69 24.60 46.33
N LEU A 584 -7.26 24.01 47.37
CA LEU A 584 -8.54 23.29 47.34
C LEU A 584 -9.65 24.25 47.79
N ALA A 585 -10.50 24.70 46.88
CA ALA A 585 -11.48 25.76 47.16
C ALA A 585 -12.91 25.32 46.89
N LEU A 586 -13.73 25.19 47.94
CA LEU A 586 -15.13 24.84 47.79
C LEU A 586 -15.89 26.00 47.11
N LYS A 587 -16.48 25.74 45.93
CA LYS A 587 -17.28 26.71 45.17
C LYS A 587 -18.71 26.28 44.92
N ASP A 588 -19.01 25.00 45.12
CA ASP A 588 -20.37 24.48 44.98
C ASP A 588 -21.20 24.70 46.25
N ASN A 589 -22.49 24.37 46.16
CA ASN A 589 -23.46 24.45 47.25
C ASN A 589 -23.60 23.13 48.03
N SER A 590 -22.71 22.16 47.79
CA SER A 590 -22.81 20.82 48.37
C SER A 590 -22.05 20.74 49.69
N ALA A 591 -22.54 19.91 50.61
CA ALA A 591 -21.83 19.55 51.83
C ALA A 591 -20.68 18.54 51.57
N THR A 592 -20.20 18.38 50.34
CA THR A 592 -19.10 17.45 50.05
C THR A 592 -17.77 18.13 50.36
N PRO A 593 -16.86 17.46 51.06
CA PRO A 593 -15.59 18.06 51.48
C PRO A 593 -14.74 18.52 50.30
N CYS A 594 -13.84 19.49 50.52
CA CYS A 594 -12.82 19.91 49.56
C CYS A 594 -11.88 18.76 49.18
N LEU A 595 -11.56 17.89 50.15
CA LEU A 595 -10.84 16.64 49.92
C LEU A 595 -11.67 15.47 50.47
N ASN A 596 -12.04 14.53 49.60
CA ASN A 596 -12.73 13.30 49.97
C ASN A 596 -11.79 12.11 49.70
N ALA A 597 -11.18 11.56 50.73
CA ALA A 597 -10.27 10.41 50.63
C ALA A 597 -10.98 9.13 51.05
N ILE A 598 -10.98 8.13 50.17
CA ILE A 598 -11.59 6.81 50.38
C ILE A 598 -10.51 5.75 50.11
N ASP A 599 -10.19 4.93 51.11
CA ASP A 599 -9.16 3.88 51.05
C ASP A 599 -7.83 4.35 50.44
N SER A 600 -7.41 5.57 50.80
CA SER A 600 -6.32 6.30 50.13
C SER A 600 -5.22 6.73 51.10
N LYS A 601 -4.01 6.94 50.57
CA LYS A 601 -2.89 7.57 51.27
C LYS A 601 -2.59 8.92 50.63
N ILE A 602 -2.66 9.99 51.40
CA ILE A 602 -2.54 11.36 50.88
C ILE A 602 -1.51 12.13 51.68
N ASN A 603 -0.51 12.70 51.01
CA ASN A 603 0.47 13.60 51.59
C ASN A 603 0.27 15.00 51.05
N MET A 604 -0.16 15.93 51.89
CA MET A 604 -0.38 17.34 51.57
C MET A 604 0.78 18.18 52.10
N LYS A 605 1.35 19.04 51.25
CA LYS A 605 2.37 20.01 51.65
C LYS A 605 2.07 21.38 51.08
N THR A 606 2.10 22.41 51.94
CA THR A 606 1.80 23.80 51.58
C THR A 606 0.48 23.95 50.79
N VAL A 607 -0.55 23.21 51.22
CA VAL A 607 -1.88 23.23 50.58
C VAL A 607 -2.80 24.17 51.36
N MET A 608 -3.57 24.97 50.64
CA MET A 608 -4.66 25.77 51.21
C MET A 608 -5.99 25.03 51.00
N VAL A 609 -6.78 24.86 52.05
CA VAL A 609 -8.16 24.35 51.98
C VAL A 609 -9.12 25.47 52.38
N ASP A 610 -9.92 25.96 51.44
CA ASP A 610 -10.73 27.17 51.61
C ASP A 610 -12.21 26.95 51.31
N GLY A 611 -13.07 27.27 52.28
CA GLY A 611 -14.53 27.26 52.15
C GLY A 611 -15.17 28.64 51.95
N LYS A 612 -14.40 29.74 51.95
CA LYS A 612 -14.95 31.11 51.90
C LYS A 612 -15.82 31.38 50.66
N GLY A 613 -15.53 30.71 49.55
CA GLY A 613 -16.26 30.87 48.28
C GLY A 613 -17.51 30.01 48.12
N SER A 614 -17.81 29.12 49.06
CA SER A 614 -18.95 28.21 48.97
C SER A 614 -20.23 28.83 49.55
N SER A 615 -21.35 28.54 48.90
CA SER A 615 -22.71 28.80 49.41
C SER A 615 -23.35 27.56 50.04
N ALA A 616 -22.57 26.51 50.32
CA ALA A 616 -23.09 25.29 50.94
C ALA A 616 -23.62 25.59 52.35
N PRO A 617 -24.70 24.91 52.78
CA PRO A 617 -25.23 25.06 54.13
C PRO A 617 -24.25 24.55 55.20
N VAL A 618 -23.34 23.65 54.80
CA VAL A 618 -22.25 23.14 55.62
C VAL A 618 -21.01 23.02 54.75
N LYS A 619 -19.95 23.73 55.12
CA LYS A 619 -18.69 23.80 54.38
C LYS A 619 -17.70 22.80 54.95
N ASN A 620 -17.65 21.62 54.34
CA ASN A 620 -16.77 20.55 54.77
C ASN A 620 -15.37 20.69 54.17
N GLY A 621 -14.34 20.50 55.00
CA GLY A 621 -12.93 20.61 54.61
C GLY A 621 -12.38 19.30 54.05
N ILE A 622 -11.98 18.40 54.94
CA ILE A 622 -11.30 17.14 54.61
C ILE A 622 -12.09 15.98 55.20
N ARG A 623 -12.31 14.92 54.40
CA ARG A 623 -12.83 13.63 54.88
C ARG A 623 -11.81 12.54 54.68
N SER A 624 -11.59 11.77 55.73
CA SER A 624 -10.77 10.56 55.73
C SER A 624 -11.66 9.35 56.03
N ASN A 625 -11.91 8.54 54.99
CA ASN A 625 -12.69 7.31 55.07
C ASN A 625 -11.75 6.13 54.75
N GLY A 626 -11.37 5.33 55.76
CA GLY A 626 -10.39 4.24 55.56
C GLY A 626 -9.02 4.72 55.06
N SER A 627 -8.73 6.02 55.22
CA SER A 627 -7.62 6.69 54.56
C SER A 627 -6.58 7.22 55.55
N GLU A 628 -5.37 7.46 55.07
CA GLU A 628 -4.30 8.14 55.83
C GLU A 628 -3.96 9.46 55.14
N ILE A 629 -4.16 10.58 55.84
CA ILE A 629 -3.87 11.91 55.33
C ILE A 629 -2.78 12.56 56.18
N ARG A 630 -1.67 12.97 55.56
CA ARG A 630 -0.57 13.72 56.20
C ARG A 630 -0.56 15.14 55.69
N MET A 631 -0.38 16.12 56.57
CA MET A 631 -0.44 17.54 56.27
C MET A 631 0.80 18.24 56.83
N MET A 632 1.53 18.94 55.96
CA MET A 632 2.71 19.73 56.31
C MET A 632 2.54 21.16 55.79
N ASP A 633 2.71 22.16 56.66
CA ASP A 633 2.56 23.59 56.31
C ASP A 633 1.22 23.93 55.63
N CYS A 634 0.17 23.17 55.94
CA CYS A 634 -1.16 23.37 55.33
C CYS A 634 -1.95 24.44 56.08
N ASN A 635 -2.84 25.15 55.36
CA ASN A 635 -3.73 26.16 55.91
C ASN A 635 -5.18 25.79 55.63
N THR A 636 -6.08 26.10 56.55
CA THR A 636 -7.52 25.91 56.40
C THR A 636 -8.26 27.21 56.70
N SER A 637 -9.30 27.56 55.95
CA SER A 637 -10.12 28.75 56.25
C SER A 637 -11.56 28.65 55.76
N GLY A 638 -12.49 29.31 56.46
CA GLY A 638 -13.88 29.46 56.00
C GLY A 638 -14.68 28.15 55.92
N LEU A 639 -14.34 27.16 56.75
CA LEU A 639 -14.99 25.87 56.83
C LEU A 639 -15.84 25.79 58.11
N ASP A 640 -16.95 25.06 58.05
CA ASP A 640 -17.81 24.77 59.21
C ASP A 640 -17.35 23.48 59.90
N ASN A 641 -17.09 22.43 59.13
CA ASN A 641 -16.43 21.22 59.62
C ASN A 641 -15.11 21.04 58.90
N TYR A 642 -14.02 21.03 59.66
CA TYR A 642 -12.68 20.96 59.07
C TYR A 642 -12.31 19.53 58.71
N PHE A 643 -12.68 18.57 59.58
CA PHE A 643 -12.36 17.17 59.41
C PHE A 643 -13.57 16.28 59.63
N SER A 644 -13.73 15.27 58.80
CA SER A 644 -14.68 14.16 58.98
C SER A 644 -13.92 12.84 58.91
N ILE A 645 -14.03 12.02 59.94
CA ILE A 645 -13.24 10.80 60.11
C ILE A 645 -14.18 9.60 60.26
N GLU A 646 -13.93 8.55 59.49
CA GLU A 646 -14.68 7.30 59.56
C GLU A 646 -13.85 6.11 59.03
N ASN A 647 -14.30 4.89 59.30
CA ASN A 647 -13.69 3.63 58.90
C ASN A 647 -12.19 3.54 59.24
N ASN A 648 -11.82 3.95 60.46
CA ASN A 648 -10.44 4.06 60.94
C ASN A 648 -9.57 5.06 60.17
N GLY A 649 -10.17 6.08 59.55
CA GLY A 649 -9.45 7.17 58.92
C GLY A 649 -8.48 7.88 59.88
N ILE A 650 -7.35 8.32 59.33
CA ILE A 650 -6.30 9.02 60.08
C ILE A 650 -5.98 10.33 59.38
N VAL A 651 -5.82 11.39 60.18
CA VAL A 651 -5.27 12.67 59.72
C VAL A 651 -4.11 13.06 60.63
N MET A 652 -2.96 13.38 60.06
CA MET A 652 -1.76 13.82 60.77
C MET A 652 -1.33 15.18 60.24
N ALA A 653 -1.20 16.17 61.10
CA ALA A 653 -0.69 17.51 60.77
C ALA A 653 0.53 17.85 61.63
N ASP A 654 1.50 18.52 61.03
CA ASP A 654 2.71 19.01 61.69
C ASP A 654 2.43 20.02 62.81
N ARG A 655 1.33 20.77 62.71
CA ARG A 655 0.88 21.73 63.73
C ARG A 655 -0.60 21.57 64.05
N TYR A 656 -0.96 21.95 65.27
CA TYR A 656 -2.35 22.07 65.68
C TYR A 656 -2.99 23.26 64.96
N MET A 657 -4.00 23.02 64.13
CA MET A 657 -4.73 24.08 63.42
C MET A 657 -6.03 24.42 64.16
N ALA A 658 -6.50 25.67 64.08
CA ALA A 658 -7.75 26.08 64.73
C ALA A 658 -8.95 25.19 64.36
N GLY A 659 -8.95 24.61 63.15
CA GLY A 659 -9.94 23.65 62.68
C GLY A 659 -10.02 22.33 63.45
N PHE A 660 -9.03 21.98 64.27
CA PHE A 660 -9.04 20.74 65.07
C PHE A 660 -10.11 20.74 66.17
N ASN A 661 -10.72 21.88 66.47
CA ASN A 661 -11.85 21.96 67.40
C ASN A 661 -13.18 21.50 66.78
N TYR A 662 -13.21 21.26 65.46
CA TYR A 662 -14.40 20.92 64.68
C TYR A 662 -14.16 19.66 63.85
N ILE A 663 -14.15 18.51 64.54
CA ILE A 663 -13.94 17.18 63.96
C ILE A 663 -15.24 16.37 64.10
N ASP A 664 -15.73 15.83 62.99
CA ASP A 664 -16.88 14.94 62.90
C ASP A 664 -16.42 13.47 62.81
N PHE A 665 -16.48 12.73 63.93
CA PHE A 665 -16.20 11.28 63.96
C PHE A 665 -17.48 10.51 63.67
N ARG A 666 -17.73 10.17 62.40
CA ARG A 666 -19.06 9.70 61.94
C ARG A 666 -19.46 8.32 62.46
N ASP A 667 -18.49 7.43 62.65
CA ASP A 667 -18.69 6.08 63.16
C ASP A 667 -17.97 5.83 64.50
N GLY A 668 -17.40 6.90 65.09
CA GLY A 668 -16.62 6.83 66.33
C GLY A 668 -15.22 6.22 66.20
N SER A 669 -14.74 5.91 64.99
CA SER A 669 -13.41 5.33 64.75
C SER A 669 -12.39 6.36 64.23
N GLY A 670 -11.11 5.98 64.20
CA GLY A 670 -10.03 6.83 63.68
C GLY A 670 -9.50 7.89 64.66
N HIS A 671 -8.58 8.73 64.17
CA HIS A 671 -7.97 9.79 64.99
C HIS A 671 -7.33 10.90 64.15
N VAL A 672 -7.18 12.08 64.76
CA VAL A 672 -6.51 13.23 64.18
C VAL A 672 -5.35 13.64 65.08
N ILE A 673 -4.15 13.77 64.53
CA ILE A 673 -2.95 14.24 65.22
C ILE A 673 -2.56 15.61 64.65
N GLY A 674 -2.28 16.58 65.51
CA GLY A 674 -1.87 17.93 65.11
C GLY A 674 -0.86 18.48 66.10
N GLY A 675 0.40 18.62 65.69
CA GLY A 675 1.49 19.00 66.58
C GLY A 675 1.61 18.03 67.75
N ASN A 676 1.52 18.52 68.98
CA ASN A 676 1.59 17.71 70.20
C ASN A 676 0.21 17.24 70.71
N LYS A 677 -0.84 17.24 69.90
CA LYS A 677 -2.18 16.79 70.31
C LYS A 677 -2.71 15.69 69.41
N MET A 678 -3.33 14.68 70.00
CA MET A 678 -4.15 13.68 69.32
C MET A 678 -5.60 13.83 69.79
N ILE A 679 -6.55 13.77 68.86
CA ILE A 679 -7.99 13.82 69.12
C ILE A 679 -8.62 12.55 68.55
N THR A 680 -9.45 11.90 69.36
CA THR A 680 -10.28 10.75 68.99
C THR A 680 -11.74 11.04 69.36
N SER A 681 -12.66 10.15 68.99
CA SER A 681 -14.05 10.19 69.45
C SER A 681 -14.20 10.12 70.97
N ALA A 682 -13.20 9.58 71.69
CA ALA A 682 -13.20 9.44 73.14
C ALA A 682 -12.60 10.66 73.89
N GLY A 683 -12.00 11.63 73.17
CA GLY A 683 -11.39 12.82 73.77
C GLY A 683 -10.05 13.21 73.17
N ALA A 684 -9.32 14.11 73.83
CA ALA A 684 -8.03 14.61 73.38
C ALA A 684 -6.89 14.24 74.34
N ILE A 685 -5.74 13.86 73.79
CA ILE A 685 -4.49 13.61 74.50
C ILE A 685 -3.47 14.67 74.05
N THR A 686 -2.77 15.29 75.00
CA THR A 686 -1.66 16.21 74.71
C THR A 686 -0.34 15.54 75.12
N PHE A 687 0.57 15.40 74.17
CA PHE A 687 1.92 14.90 74.39
C PHE A 687 2.80 16.04 74.93
N GLN A 688 3.62 15.73 75.93
CA GLN A 688 4.58 16.67 76.53
C GLN A 688 5.88 16.70 75.74
#